data_AF-A0A5P8WBS7-F1
#
_entry.id   AF-A0A5P8WBS7-F1
#
_cell.length_a   1.000
_cell.length_b   1.000
_cell.length_c   1.000
_cell.angle_alpha   90.00
_cell.angle_beta   90.00
_cell.angle_gamma   90.00
#
_symmetry.space_group_name_H-M   'P 1'
#
loop_
_entity.id
_entity.type
_entity.pdbx_description
1 polymer ?
#
loop_
_entity_poly.entity_id
_entity_poly.type
_entity_poly.pdbx_seq_one_letter_code
_entity_poly.pdbx_strand_id
1 'polypeptide(L)'
;MPLLCLISFLAVLLLNTFAPSVAQLPPQPRQEIRGVWLSGNDFSVFRNRSQVLAAMSQLRQLNFNTVYPVVWNDGYTYYPSAVMQKKGIPFFFKGKDGQDVIADIISQARREGLLAIPWFEFGFMVPLSSELASQHPDWLTQKRDGTQTSISAAGEVAWLNPFHPQVQKFITELVMEVITQYDADGVQFDDHTSLPVDFGYDKYTINLYTQETGNPPPPNPQAQAWIKWRADKISTFMVDLYQTVKARKPNAIFAVSPNYYDFAYKLQLQDWLNWVRLGIVDELVMQVYRNDLESFIAQITRPEILETQKVIPTGIGIMAGLRNRPVSMPQIQSQVEAAQQRGLGIGFFYYESLWDIAPEPAAQRQSAFAALFPNSALRDISQNTPRKPTFDTISLPLYTKPSLGQRVRGYFLEMAIAGGQPRRILLDTGSAGLRVPKEFLGNAPIRRTGQNIKEVLSDGTILEGELVYTNIRFGLLPAAEPVPVQIVTSRQCTAQKPNCSAKNGVPFSGIIGVNYFEKSLPYNPLRKLPGNLSNGFIVIGNGGTNKNGSLILGLTADNQAGFKMAAWSKQPEINGVPGNRWDSRLSKVCLTLAGSSAKNSCNSTMITDTGTINGLTEFKSASTAGKLKPGVLRSTNALKVAINSIFDYSLTPGTRDGFNRWNLSISPQAELPIFVNPGIAFFDKYDVLFDQVNGRQGFRSRR
;
A
#
# COMPACT_ATOMS: atom_id res chain seq x y z
N MET A 1 73.94 -17.45 -11.83
CA MET A 1 72.64 -16.91 -12.30
C MET A 1 71.50 -17.94 -12.52
N PRO A 2 71.56 -19.24 -12.13
CA PRO A 2 70.35 -20.08 -12.18
C PRO A 2 69.64 -20.26 -10.81
N LEU A 3 70.33 -20.01 -9.68
CA LEU A 3 69.79 -20.28 -8.35
C LEU A 3 68.82 -19.20 -7.84
N LEU A 4 69.03 -17.93 -8.23
CA LEU A 4 68.16 -16.80 -7.85
C LEU A 4 66.80 -16.81 -8.59
N CYS A 5 66.75 -17.33 -9.81
CA CYS A 5 65.49 -17.49 -10.54
C CYS A 5 64.63 -18.63 -9.98
N LEU A 6 65.24 -19.71 -9.48
CA LEU A 6 64.49 -20.83 -8.89
C LEU A 6 63.80 -20.44 -7.58
N ILE A 7 64.48 -19.65 -6.74
CA ILE A 7 63.94 -19.16 -5.47
C ILE A 7 62.80 -18.17 -5.70
N SER A 8 62.92 -17.31 -6.73
CA SER A 8 61.84 -16.36 -7.08
C SER A 8 60.60 -17.05 -7.67
N PHE A 9 60.76 -18.19 -8.37
CA PHE A 9 59.63 -18.96 -8.91
C PHE A 9 58.91 -19.78 -7.82
N LEU A 10 59.65 -20.33 -6.85
CA LEU A 10 59.09 -21.03 -5.68
C LEU A 10 58.39 -20.09 -4.69
N ALA A 11 58.86 -18.86 -4.52
CA ALA A 11 58.21 -17.85 -3.68
C ALA A 11 56.86 -17.38 -4.24
N VAL A 12 56.73 -17.26 -5.58
CA VAL A 12 55.45 -16.89 -6.23
C VAL A 12 54.45 -18.06 -6.21
N LEU A 13 54.91 -19.31 -6.28
CA LEU A 13 54.06 -20.51 -6.15
C LEU A 13 53.58 -20.75 -4.71
N LEU A 14 54.37 -20.39 -3.68
CA LEU A 14 53.98 -20.51 -2.28
C LEU A 14 53.10 -19.34 -1.77
N LEU A 15 53.14 -18.17 -2.42
CA LEU A 15 52.27 -17.03 -2.07
C LEU A 15 50.90 -17.05 -2.76
N ASN A 16 50.70 -17.88 -3.80
CA ASN A 16 49.40 -18.07 -4.46
C ASN A 16 48.56 -19.24 -3.91
N THR A 17 49.05 -19.96 -2.90
CA THR A 17 48.32 -21.08 -2.26
C THR A 17 47.54 -20.68 -1.01
N PHE A 18 47.59 -19.40 -0.61
CA PHE A 18 46.75 -18.81 0.44
C PHE A 18 45.82 -17.73 -0.13
N ALA A 19 45.07 -18.07 -1.18
CA ALA A 19 43.79 -17.40 -1.36
C ALA A 19 42.93 -17.85 -0.16
N PRO A 20 42.42 -16.94 0.71
CA PRO A 20 41.40 -17.35 1.65
C PRO A 20 40.28 -17.95 0.82
N SER A 21 40.03 -19.24 1.01
CA SER A 21 38.80 -19.85 0.58
C SER A 21 37.72 -19.06 1.31
N VAL A 22 37.16 -18.05 0.64
CA VAL A 22 35.90 -17.47 1.06
C VAL A 22 35.00 -18.68 1.03
N ALA A 23 34.71 -19.23 2.21
CA ALA A 23 33.64 -20.19 2.37
C ALA A 23 32.42 -19.48 1.78
N GLN A 24 32.11 -19.78 0.52
CA GLN A 24 30.78 -19.52 0.01
C GLN A 24 29.92 -20.31 0.98
N LEU A 25 29.25 -19.58 1.87
CA LEU A 25 28.12 -20.12 2.60
C LEU A 25 27.33 -20.90 1.54
N PRO A 26 27.02 -22.19 1.78
CA PRO A 26 26.18 -22.92 0.84
C PRO A 26 24.99 -22.00 0.55
N PRO A 27 24.64 -21.77 -0.74
CA PRO A 27 23.52 -20.91 -1.06
C PRO A 27 22.37 -21.37 -0.17
N GLN A 28 21.81 -20.45 0.63
CA GLN A 28 20.70 -20.80 1.51
C GLN A 28 19.72 -21.60 0.66
N PRO A 29 19.32 -22.81 1.09
CA PRO A 29 18.46 -23.65 0.28
C PRO A 29 17.26 -22.79 -0.11
N ARG A 30 17.13 -22.51 -1.41
CA ARG A 30 16.00 -21.74 -1.92
C ARG A 30 14.76 -22.44 -1.39
N GLN A 31 13.84 -21.69 -0.78
CA GLN A 31 12.53 -22.21 -0.40
C GLN A 31 11.69 -22.45 -1.67
N GLU A 32 12.15 -23.39 -2.51
CA GLU A 32 11.46 -23.82 -3.72
C GLU A 32 10.08 -24.32 -3.29
N ILE A 33 9.04 -23.69 -3.84
CA ILE A 33 7.66 -24.14 -3.63
C ILE A 33 7.50 -25.45 -4.39
N ARG A 34 7.01 -26.49 -3.72
CA ARG A 34 6.59 -27.75 -4.34
C ARG A 34 5.22 -28.08 -3.80
N GLY A 35 4.24 -27.42 -4.42
CA GLY A 35 2.87 -27.35 -3.97
C GLY A 35 1.91 -28.25 -4.74
N VAL A 36 0.82 -28.66 -4.10
CA VAL A 36 -0.29 -29.36 -4.75
C VAL A 36 -1.61 -28.78 -4.27
N TRP A 37 -2.48 -28.39 -5.21
CA TRP A 37 -3.85 -28.01 -4.87
C TRP A 37 -4.68 -29.25 -4.60
N LEU A 38 -5.40 -29.20 -3.48
CA LEU A 38 -6.32 -30.22 -3.01
C LEU A 38 -7.74 -29.64 -3.23
N SER A 39 -8.29 -29.88 -4.41
CA SER A 39 -9.51 -29.25 -4.92
C SER A 39 -10.79 -29.97 -4.48
N GLY A 40 -11.95 -29.39 -4.79
CA GLY A 40 -13.24 -30.07 -4.59
C GLY A 40 -13.38 -31.37 -5.40
N ASN A 41 -12.64 -31.52 -6.52
CA ASN A 41 -12.62 -32.76 -7.27
C ASN A 41 -12.03 -33.91 -6.44
N ASP A 42 -10.99 -33.62 -5.65
CA ASP A 42 -10.32 -34.60 -4.80
C ASP A 42 -11.11 -34.99 -3.55
N PHE A 43 -12.34 -34.48 -3.37
CA PHE A 43 -13.12 -34.72 -2.16
C PHE A 43 -13.38 -36.21 -1.89
N SER A 44 -13.32 -37.05 -2.93
CA SER A 44 -13.40 -38.51 -2.81
C SER A 44 -12.27 -39.08 -1.93
N VAL A 45 -11.07 -38.48 -2.03
CA VAL A 45 -9.87 -38.81 -1.26
C VAL A 45 -9.98 -38.21 0.13
N PHE A 46 -10.25 -36.90 0.23
CA PHE A 46 -10.12 -36.20 1.51
C PHE A 46 -11.28 -36.41 2.49
N ARG A 47 -12.39 -37.01 2.04
CA ARG A 47 -13.45 -37.47 2.95
C ARG A 47 -13.04 -38.69 3.79
N ASN A 48 -11.91 -39.34 3.50
CA ASN A 48 -11.43 -40.54 4.20
C ASN A 48 -10.06 -40.30 4.86
N ARG A 49 -9.99 -40.43 6.19
CA ARG A 49 -8.77 -40.17 6.98
C ARG A 49 -7.55 -40.98 6.53
N SER A 50 -7.74 -42.25 6.18
CA SER A 50 -6.61 -43.11 5.77
C SER A 50 -6.08 -42.74 4.39
N GLN A 51 -6.95 -42.25 3.51
CA GLN A 51 -6.56 -41.76 2.18
C GLN A 51 -5.86 -40.41 2.28
N VAL A 52 -6.29 -39.53 3.18
CA VAL A 52 -5.54 -38.30 3.51
C VAL A 52 -4.12 -38.65 3.98
N LEU A 53 -3.96 -39.64 4.86
CA LEU A 53 -2.63 -40.03 5.36
C LEU A 53 -1.74 -40.53 4.24
N ALA A 54 -2.27 -41.45 3.43
CA ALA A 54 -1.58 -41.99 2.28
C ALA A 54 -1.18 -40.88 1.30
N ALA A 55 -2.06 -39.91 1.05
CA ALA A 55 -1.80 -38.77 0.18
C ALA A 55 -0.67 -37.89 0.71
N MET A 56 -0.73 -37.47 1.97
CA MET A 56 0.30 -36.61 2.58
C MET A 56 1.66 -37.34 2.63
N SER A 57 1.68 -38.62 3.00
CA SER A 57 2.91 -39.39 3.10
C SER A 57 3.52 -39.64 1.70
N GLN A 58 2.70 -39.95 0.69
CA GLN A 58 3.16 -40.07 -0.70
C GLN A 58 3.75 -38.76 -1.25
N LEU A 59 3.06 -37.63 -1.01
CA LEU A 59 3.57 -36.31 -1.39
C LEU A 59 4.91 -36.02 -0.71
N ARG A 60 5.02 -36.31 0.58
CA ARG A 60 6.27 -36.11 1.33
C ARG A 60 7.41 -36.98 0.82
N GLN A 61 7.15 -38.25 0.51
CA GLN A 61 8.12 -39.19 -0.07
C GLN A 61 8.63 -38.72 -1.44
N LEU A 62 7.78 -38.05 -2.21
CA LEU A 62 8.12 -37.44 -3.49
C LEU A 62 8.69 -36.01 -3.34
N ASN A 63 9.10 -35.63 -2.13
CA ASN A 63 9.72 -34.34 -1.81
C ASN A 63 8.88 -33.10 -2.15
N PHE A 64 7.54 -33.22 -2.17
CA PHE A 64 6.64 -32.08 -2.04
C PHE A 64 6.74 -31.48 -0.64
N ASN A 65 6.36 -30.20 -0.51
CA ASN A 65 6.49 -29.47 0.76
C ASN A 65 5.27 -28.66 1.16
N THR A 66 4.30 -28.46 0.26
CA THR A 66 3.13 -27.62 0.51
C THR A 66 1.87 -28.26 -0.10
N VAL A 67 0.75 -28.18 0.60
CA VAL A 67 -0.58 -28.49 0.07
C VAL A 67 -1.51 -27.30 0.26
N TYR A 68 -2.40 -27.09 -0.71
CA TYR A 68 -3.39 -26.01 -0.73
C TYR A 68 -4.81 -26.60 -0.67
N PRO A 69 -5.34 -26.95 0.52
CA PRO A 69 -6.70 -27.47 0.69
C PRO A 69 -7.76 -26.41 0.42
N VAL A 70 -8.68 -26.71 -0.50
CA VAL A 70 -9.87 -25.88 -0.73
C VAL A 70 -10.67 -25.77 0.56
N VAL A 71 -11.00 -24.53 0.95
CA VAL A 71 -11.83 -24.25 2.13
C VAL A 71 -13.09 -23.47 1.83
N TRP A 72 -13.13 -22.80 0.67
CA TRP A 72 -14.23 -21.96 0.22
C TRP A 72 -14.47 -22.15 -1.28
N ASN A 73 -15.60 -22.75 -1.63
CA ASN A 73 -16.01 -23.06 -3.00
C ASN A 73 -17.55 -23.24 -3.05
N ASP A 74 -18.19 -22.97 -4.18
CA ASP A 74 -19.62 -23.14 -4.45
C ASP A 74 -20.58 -22.41 -3.49
N GLY A 75 -20.08 -21.41 -2.75
CA GLY A 75 -20.84 -20.73 -1.71
C GLY A 75 -20.90 -21.49 -0.37
N TYR A 76 -20.10 -22.54 -0.20
CA TYR A 76 -20.03 -23.36 1.01
C TYR A 76 -18.59 -23.51 1.53
N THR A 77 -18.50 -23.86 2.80
CA THR A 77 -17.23 -24.16 3.46
C THR A 77 -16.98 -25.67 3.46
N TYR A 78 -15.70 -26.06 3.47
CA TYR A 78 -15.27 -27.46 3.63
C TYR A 78 -14.99 -27.81 5.10
N TYR A 79 -15.47 -26.98 6.02
CA TYR A 79 -15.24 -27.09 7.45
C TYR A 79 -16.46 -26.53 8.20
N PRO A 80 -16.71 -26.93 9.46
CA PRO A 80 -17.79 -26.36 10.25
C PRO A 80 -17.52 -24.88 10.54
N SER A 81 -18.30 -23.99 9.94
CA SER A 81 -18.16 -22.53 10.09
C SER A 81 -19.28 -21.94 10.94
N ALA A 82 -18.92 -21.23 12.00
CA ALA A 82 -19.89 -20.48 12.81
C ALA A 82 -20.39 -19.24 12.06
N VAL A 83 -19.57 -18.69 11.15
CA VAL A 83 -19.96 -17.60 10.25
C VAL A 83 -21.09 -18.07 9.32
N MET A 84 -20.94 -19.22 8.67
CA MET A 84 -21.97 -19.79 7.79
C MET A 84 -23.24 -20.16 8.55
N GLN A 85 -23.12 -20.74 9.76
CA GLN A 85 -24.27 -21.02 10.62
C GLN A 85 -25.06 -19.77 10.99
N LYS A 86 -24.39 -18.66 11.33
CA LYS A 86 -25.03 -17.37 11.61
C LYS A 86 -25.74 -16.78 10.39
N LYS A 87 -25.32 -17.17 9.19
CA LYS A 87 -26.01 -16.87 7.93
C LYS A 87 -27.20 -17.78 7.65
N GLY A 88 -27.46 -18.78 8.47
CA GLY A 88 -28.54 -19.75 8.23
C GLY A 88 -28.17 -20.80 7.19
N ILE A 89 -26.88 -20.99 6.91
CA ILE A 89 -26.36 -21.98 5.97
C ILE A 89 -25.50 -22.99 6.76
N PRO A 90 -26.12 -23.97 7.44
CA PRO A 90 -25.40 -24.91 8.30
C PRO A 90 -24.68 -26.02 7.51
N PHE A 91 -24.96 -26.15 6.21
CA PHE A 91 -24.31 -27.15 5.36
C PHE A 91 -22.82 -26.82 5.17
N PHE A 92 -22.01 -27.86 5.30
CA PHE A 92 -20.59 -27.87 4.94
C PHE A 92 -20.20 -29.27 4.46
N PHE A 93 -19.13 -29.35 3.67
CA PHE A 93 -18.60 -30.62 3.22
C PHE A 93 -17.88 -31.31 4.39
N LYS A 94 -18.32 -32.52 4.75
CA LYS A 94 -17.78 -33.31 5.87
C LYS A 94 -17.30 -34.68 5.43
N GLY A 95 -16.38 -35.24 6.20
CA GLY A 95 -15.81 -36.55 5.93
C GLY A 95 -16.83 -37.68 6.11
N LYS A 96 -16.45 -38.87 5.64
CA LYS A 96 -17.28 -40.08 5.67
C LYS A 96 -17.78 -40.43 7.07
N ASP A 97 -16.99 -40.15 8.10
CA ASP A 97 -17.30 -40.45 9.49
C ASP A 97 -17.84 -39.21 10.25
N GLY A 98 -18.24 -38.17 9.50
CA GLY A 98 -18.73 -36.91 10.05
C GLY A 98 -17.62 -35.96 10.55
N GLN A 99 -16.36 -36.32 10.35
CA GLN A 99 -15.23 -35.50 10.75
C GLN A 99 -15.12 -34.22 9.89
N ASP A 100 -14.50 -33.21 10.49
CA ASP A 100 -13.99 -32.03 9.81
C ASP A 100 -12.79 -32.42 8.92
N VAL A 101 -12.93 -32.23 7.60
CA VAL A 101 -11.91 -32.63 6.62
C VAL A 101 -10.72 -31.68 6.62
N ILE A 102 -10.90 -30.40 6.96
CA ILE A 102 -9.81 -29.43 6.97
C ILE A 102 -8.94 -29.62 8.22
N ALA A 103 -9.55 -29.87 9.37
CA ALA A 103 -8.81 -30.25 10.57
C ALA A 103 -7.95 -31.51 10.32
N ASP A 104 -8.52 -32.51 9.64
CA ASP A 104 -7.84 -33.76 9.32
C ASP A 104 -6.66 -33.54 8.35
N ILE A 105 -6.87 -32.85 7.22
CA ILE A 105 -5.81 -32.54 6.25
C ILE A 105 -4.68 -31.76 6.93
N ILE A 106 -4.99 -30.66 7.63
CA ILE A 106 -3.97 -29.82 8.27
C ILE A 106 -3.20 -30.59 9.35
N SER A 107 -3.88 -31.43 10.15
CA SER A 107 -3.20 -32.23 11.16
C SER A 107 -2.26 -33.26 10.52
N GLN A 108 -2.67 -33.89 9.42
CA GLN A 108 -1.88 -34.95 8.80
C GLN A 108 -0.73 -34.39 7.95
N ALA A 109 -0.97 -33.31 7.20
CA ALA A 109 0.07 -32.58 6.48
C ALA A 109 1.21 -32.17 7.41
N ARG A 110 0.89 -31.55 8.56
CA ARG A 110 1.89 -31.14 9.56
C ARG A 110 2.67 -32.33 10.15
N ARG A 111 2.03 -33.48 10.38
CA ARG A 111 2.72 -34.69 10.86
C ARG A 111 3.74 -35.22 9.85
N GLU A 112 3.44 -35.10 8.56
CA GLU A 112 4.35 -35.48 7.48
C GLU A 112 5.38 -34.37 7.14
N GLY A 113 5.32 -33.22 7.82
CA GLY A 113 6.22 -32.08 7.56
C GLY A 113 5.90 -31.29 6.29
N LEU A 114 4.64 -31.33 5.84
CA LEU A 114 4.10 -30.49 4.77
C LEU A 114 3.45 -29.24 5.38
N LEU A 115 3.62 -28.09 4.71
CA LEU A 115 2.80 -26.92 4.99
C LEU A 115 1.39 -27.12 4.45
N ALA A 116 0.39 -26.73 5.22
CA ALA A 116 -1.01 -26.69 4.79
C ALA A 116 -1.50 -25.23 4.74
N ILE A 117 -1.74 -24.73 3.53
CA ILE A 117 -2.14 -23.34 3.26
C ILE A 117 -3.56 -23.36 2.64
N PRO A 118 -4.62 -23.27 3.47
CA PRO A 118 -6.01 -23.19 3.02
C PRO A 118 -6.26 -22.23 1.87
N TRP A 119 -7.00 -22.71 0.89
CA TRP A 119 -7.21 -22.06 -0.41
C TRP A 119 -8.67 -21.61 -0.58
N PHE A 120 -8.84 -20.31 -0.79
CA PHE A 120 -10.11 -19.68 -1.10
C PHE A 120 -10.31 -19.64 -2.63
N GLU A 121 -10.54 -20.82 -3.21
CA GLU A 121 -10.66 -21.04 -4.66
C GLU A 121 -11.67 -20.12 -5.31
N PHE A 122 -12.90 -20.05 -4.79
CA PHE A 122 -13.93 -19.22 -5.43
C PHE A 122 -13.78 -17.73 -5.13
N GLY A 123 -13.03 -17.33 -4.11
CA GLY A 123 -12.92 -15.91 -3.73
C GLY A 123 -14.30 -15.23 -3.62
N PHE A 124 -14.62 -14.35 -4.58
CA PHE A 124 -15.92 -13.67 -4.68
C PHE A 124 -16.94 -14.35 -5.61
N MET A 125 -16.54 -15.38 -6.33
CA MET A 125 -17.42 -16.18 -7.19
C MET A 125 -18.38 -17.03 -6.36
N VAL A 126 -19.63 -17.13 -6.80
CA VAL A 126 -20.63 -18.04 -6.23
C VAL A 126 -21.58 -18.54 -7.31
N PRO A 127 -22.10 -19.78 -7.22
CA PRO A 127 -23.23 -20.18 -8.05
C PRO A 127 -24.44 -19.31 -7.73
N LEU A 128 -25.17 -18.85 -8.76
CA LEU A 128 -26.37 -18.04 -8.55
C LEU A 128 -27.46 -18.83 -7.77
N SER A 129 -27.43 -20.16 -7.88
CA SER A 129 -28.31 -21.09 -7.16
C SER A 129 -27.88 -21.39 -5.72
N SER A 130 -26.72 -20.88 -5.26
CA SER A 130 -26.27 -21.12 -3.89
C SER A 130 -27.22 -20.48 -2.86
N GLU A 131 -27.30 -21.07 -1.66
CA GLU A 131 -28.07 -20.49 -0.55
C GLU A 131 -27.59 -19.08 -0.22
N LEU A 132 -26.27 -18.83 -0.27
CA LEU A 132 -25.70 -17.51 -0.02
C LEU A 132 -26.20 -16.46 -1.02
N ALA A 133 -26.14 -16.77 -2.32
CA ALA A 133 -26.62 -15.86 -3.37
C ALA A 133 -28.14 -15.62 -3.26
N SER A 134 -28.91 -16.67 -2.92
CA SER A 134 -30.36 -16.60 -2.76
C SER A 134 -30.80 -15.78 -1.55
N GLN A 135 -30.07 -15.88 -0.43
CA GLN A 135 -30.38 -15.16 0.81
C GLN A 135 -29.84 -13.72 0.81
N HIS A 136 -28.81 -13.44 0.00
CA HIS A 136 -28.17 -12.13 -0.10
C HIS A 136 -28.06 -11.64 -1.56
N PRO A 137 -29.19 -11.44 -2.27
CA PRO A 137 -29.16 -10.92 -3.64
C PRO A 137 -28.58 -9.50 -3.71
N ASP A 138 -28.67 -8.73 -2.61
CA ASP A 138 -28.07 -7.39 -2.47
C ASP A 138 -26.53 -7.42 -2.40
N TRP A 139 -25.94 -8.58 -2.15
CA TRP A 139 -24.49 -8.76 -2.17
C TRP A 139 -23.96 -9.04 -3.57
N LEU A 140 -24.82 -9.35 -4.55
CA LEU A 140 -24.38 -9.64 -5.91
C LEU A 140 -24.11 -8.36 -6.70
N THR A 141 -23.11 -8.43 -7.58
CA THR A 141 -22.86 -7.38 -8.56
C THR A 141 -23.44 -7.75 -9.92
N GLN A 142 -23.48 -6.79 -10.84
CA GLN A 142 -24.03 -6.97 -12.18
C GLN A 142 -23.21 -6.23 -13.22
N LYS A 143 -23.35 -6.67 -14.46
CA LYS A 143 -22.89 -5.95 -15.65
C LYS A 143 -23.79 -4.75 -15.93
N ARG A 144 -23.35 -3.88 -16.83
CA ARG A 144 -24.07 -2.66 -17.19
C ARG A 144 -25.44 -2.90 -17.81
N ASP A 145 -25.63 -4.02 -18.50
CA ASP A 145 -26.91 -4.44 -19.09
C ASP A 145 -27.87 -5.11 -18.08
N GLY A 146 -27.46 -5.25 -16.82
CA GLY A 146 -28.22 -5.92 -15.77
C GLY A 146 -27.94 -7.41 -15.63
N THR A 147 -27.13 -8.01 -16.51
CA THR A 147 -26.74 -9.43 -16.40
C THR A 147 -25.95 -9.66 -15.12
N GLN A 148 -26.36 -10.64 -14.30
CA GLN A 148 -25.73 -10.95 -13.01
C GLN A 148 -24.66 -12.05 -13.07
N THR A 149 -24.53 -12.72 -14.22
CA THR A 149 -23.68 -13.90 -14.37
C THR A 149 -22.61 -13.77 -15.45
N SER A 150 -21.60 -14.62 -15.36
CA SER A 150 -20.58 -14.85 -16.39
C SER A 150 -20.27 -16.33 -16.51
N ILE A 151 -19.75 -16.75 -17.66
CA ILE A 151 -19.25 -18.11 -17.86
C ILE A 151 -17.81 -18.20 -17.38
N SER A 152 -17.53 -19.20 -16.54
CA SER A 152 -16.22 -19.56 -16.01
C SER A 152 -15.92 -21.05 -16.26
N ALA A 153 -14.75 -21.52 -15.81
CA ALA A 153 -14.45 -22.95 -15.80
C ALA A 153 -15.38 -23.77 -14.88
N ALA A 154 -15.97 -23.12 -13.86
CA ALA A 154 -16.98 -23.70 -12.97
C ALA A 154 -18.41 -23.64 -13.56
N GLY A 155 -18.57 -23.15 -14.79
CA GLY A 155 -19.87 -22.94 -15.44
C GLY A 155 -20.39 -21.51 -15.27
N GLU A 156 -21.71 -21.35 -15.30
CA GLU A 156 -22.36 -20.05 -15.10
C GLU A 156 -22.35 -19.66 -13.63
N VAL A 157 -21.71 -18.54 -13.32
CA VAL A 157 -21.45 -18.08 -11.96
C VAL A 157 -21.87 -16.62 -11.80
N ALA A 158 -22.28 -16.27 -10.59
CA ALA A 158 -22.45 -14.90 -10.13
C ALA A 158 -21.23 -14.46 -9.30
N TRP A 159 -21.19 -13.16 -8.98
CA TRP A 159 -20.11 -12.57 -8.21
C TRP A 159 -20.67 -11.79 -7.04
N LEU A 160 -20.18 -12.11 -5.84
CA LEU A 160 -20.30 -11.25 -4.67
C LEU A 160 -19.58 -9.94 -4.97
N ASN A 161 -20.16 -8.82 -4.53
CA ASN A 161 -19.62 -7.50 -4.74
C ASN A 161 -18.45 -7.25 -3.79
N PRO A 162 -17.19 -7.20 -4.26
CA PRO A 162 -16.03 -7.04 -3.40
C PRO A 162 -15.93 -5.64 -2.77
N PHE A 163 -16.76 -4.69 -3.21
CA PHE A 163 -16.84 -3.34 -2.67
C PHE A 163 -17.85 -3.22 -1.53
N HIS A 164 -18.71 -4.24 -1.35
CA HIS A 164 -19.76 -4.23 -0.34
C HIS A 164 -19.18 -4.56 1.05
N PRO A 165 -19.39 -3.74 2.09
CA PRO A 165 -18.70 -3.92 3.37
C PRO A 165 -19.08 -5.20 4.08
N GLN A 166 -20.31 -5.70 3.87
CA GLN A 166 -20.75 -6.95 4.45
C GLN A 166 -20.12 -8.18 3.77
N VAL A 167 -19.83 -8.10 2.47
CA VAL A 167 -19.09 -9.15 1.74
C VAL A 167 -17.64 -9.17 2.22
N GLN A 168 -16.99 -8.00 2.31
CA GLN A 168 -15.63 -7.89 2.85
C GLN A 168 -15.54 -8.44 4.28
N LYS A 169 -16.49 -8.09 5.14
CA LYS A 169 -16.59 -8.63 6.51
C LYS A 169 -16.76 -10.15 6.50
N PHE A 170 -17.67 -10.68 5.69
CA PHE A 170 -17.93 -12.11 5.58
C PHE A 170 -16.67 -12.90 5.18
N ILE A 171 -15.98 -12.50 4.11
CA ILE A 171 -14.73 -13.15 3.67
C ILE A 171 -13.64 -13.02 4.74
N THR A 172 -13.51 -11.84 5.38
CA THR A 172 -12.56 -11.65 6.49
C THR A 172 -12.85 -12.61 7.64
N GLU A 173 -14.11 -12.76 8.05
CA GLU A 173 -14.49 -13.65 9.13
C GLU A 173 -14.18 -15.12 8.80
N LEU A 174 -14.45 -15.58 7.56
CA LEU A 174 -14.07 -16.94 7.12
C LEU A 174 -12.56 -17.16 7.13
N VAL A 175 -11.77 -16.21 6.61
CA VAL A 175 -10.31 -16.28 6.65
C VAL A 175 -9.81 -16.34 8.09
N MET A 176 -10.41 -15.56 9.00
CA MET A 176 -10.03 -15.57 10.41
C MET A 176 -10.46 -16.85 11.13
N GLU A 177 -11.59 -17.49 10.78
CA GLU A 177 -11.91 -18.83 11.30
C GLU A 177 -10.80 -19.82 10.95
N VAL A 178 -10.36 -19.83 9.70
CA VAL A 178 -9.30 -20.72 9.23
C VAL A 178 -7.96 -20.46 9.95
N ILE A 179 -7.53 -19.20 10.00
CA ILE A 179 -6.26 -18.79 10.62
C ILE A 179 -6.25 -19.05 12.13
N THR A 180 -7.39 -18.92 12.81
CA THR A 180 -7.45 -19.03 14.29
C THR A 180 -7.82 -20.39 14.82
N GLN A 181 -8.74 -21.12 14.16
CA GLN A 181 -9.24 -22.40 14.66
C GLN A 181 -8.32 -23.56 14.29
N TYR A 182 -7.70 -23.52 13.10
CA TYR A 182 -6.93 -24.65 12.57
C TYR A 182 -5.41 -24.48 12.75
N ASP A 183 -4.98 -23.29 13.17
CA ASP A 183 -3.57 -22.90 13.22
C ASP A 183 -2.87 -23.13 11.87
N ALA A 184 -3.57 -22.85 10.77
CA ALA A 184 -3.08 -23.04 9.41
C ALA A 184 -1.77 -22.27 9.15
N ASP A 185 -0.90 -22.81 8.28
CA ASP A 185 0.41 -22.21 7.96
C ASP A 185 0.30 -20.90 7.17
N GLY A 186 -0.88 -20.66 6.59
CA GLY A 186 -1.17 -19.47 5.81
C GLY A 186 -2.61 -19.46 5.28
N VAL A 187 -2.83 -18.64 4.27
CA VAL A 187 -4.04 -18.58 3.45
C VAL A 187 -3.64 -18.26 2.02
N GLN A 188 -4.30 -18.88 1.03
CA GLN A 188 -4.11 -18.60 -0.38
C GLN A 188 -5.39 -18.07 -1.03
N PHE A 189 -5.26 -17.01 -1.82
CA PHE A 189 -6.35 -16.39 -2.58
C PHE A 189 -6.19 -16.64 -4.08
N ASP A 190 -7.25 -17.14 -4.70
CA ASP A 190 -7.21 -17.54 -6.10
C ASP A 190 -7.39 -16.40 -7.11
N ASP A 191 -7.36 -16.71 -8.41
CA ASP A 191 -7.65 -15.74 -9.48
C ASP A 191 -9.11 -15.26 -9.48
N HIS A 192 -9.99 -15.88 -8.67
CA HIS A 192 -11.36 -15.44 -8.36
C HIS A 192 -11.47 -14.51 -7.13
N THR A 193 -10.37 -14.20 -6.43
CA THR A 193 -10.33 -13.06 -5.49
C THR A 193 -10.11 -11.78 -6.30
N SER A 194 -11.10 -11.51 -7.14
CA SER A 194 -11.05 -10.61 -8.28
C SER A 194 -12.47 -10.24 -8.72
N LEU A 195 -12.63 -9.48 -9.79
CA LEU A 195 -13.93 -9.25 -10.41
C LEU A 195 -13.77 -9.05 -11.92
N PRO A 196 -14.52 -9.76 -12.78
CA PRO A 196 -14.40 -9.55 -14.21
C PRO A 196 -14.75 -8.11 -14.61
N VAL A 197 -14.00 -7.56 -15.55
CA VAL A 197 -13.99 -6.12 -15.87
C VAL A 197 -15.36 -5.55 -16.26
N ASP A 198 -16.29 -6.39 -16.70
CA ASP A 198 -17.64 -5.98 -17.11
C ASP A 198 -18.62 -5.76 -15.94
N PHE A 199 -18.29 -6.18 -14.72
CA PHE A 199 -19.16 -6.09 -13.53
C PHE A 199 -18.96 -4.79 -12.72
N GLY A 200 -19.64 -4.62 -11.59
CA GLY A 200 -19.54 -3.41 -10.76
C GLY A 200 -20.48 -2.28 -11.18
N TYR A 201 -21.53 -2.60 -11.94
CA TYR A 201 -22.60 -1.68 -12.33
C TYR A 201 -23.89 -1.90 -11.52
N ASP A 202 -23.78 -2.54 -10.35
CA ASP A 202 -24.86 -2.59 -9.38
C ASP A 202 -25.08 -1.23 -8.70
N LYS A 203 -26.25 -1.06 -8.09
CA LYS A 203 -26.67 0.19 -7.46
C LYS A 203 -25.70 0.66 -6.37
N TYR A 204 -25.16 -0.26 -5.56
CA TYR A 204 -24.24 0.09 -4.48
C TYR A 204 -22.95 0.66 -5.07
N THR A 205 -22.35 -0.03 -6.04
CA THR A 205 -21.08 0.38 -6.65
C THR A 205 -21.20 1.69 -7.42
N ILE A 206 -22.28 1.89 -8.18
CA ILE A 206 -22.56 3.15 -8.89
C ILE A 206 -22.64 4.31 -7.90
N ASN A 207 -23.38 4.14 -6.80
CA ASN A 207 -23.55 5.18 -5.78
C ASN A 207 -22.21 5.50 -5.11
N LEU A 208 -21.44 4.47 -4.75
CA LEU A 208 -20.12 4.64 -4.12
C LEU A 208 -19.16 5.39 -5.05
N TYR A 209 -19.06 4.99 -6.33
CA TYR A 209 -18.22 5.69 -7.30
C TYR A 209 -18.65 7.14 -7.51
N THR A 210 -19.97 7.38 -7.62
CA THR A 210 -20.52 8.73 -7.79
C THR A 210 -20.23 9.61 -6.58
N GLN A 211 -20.35 9.06 -5.39
CA GLN A 211 -20.05 9.76 -4.14
C GLN A 211 -18.57 10.15 -4.05
N GLU A 212 -17.66 9.27 -4.44
CA GLU A 212 -16.22 9.50 -4.29
C GLU A 212 -15.61 10.35 -5.42
N THR A 213 -16.11 10.18 -6.64
CA THR A 213 -15.55 10.85 -7.83
C THR A 213 -16.34 12.07 -8.27
N GLY A 214 -17.57 12.23 -7.79
CA GLY A 214 -18.52 13.25 -8.23
C GLY A 214 -19.11 13.01 -9.62
N ASN A 215 -18.83 11.87 -10.25
CA ASN A 215 -19.28 11.51 -11.58
C ASN A 215 -19.84 10.08 -11.60
N PRO A 216 -20.83 9.77 -12.45
CA PRO A 216 -21.26 8.38 -12.64
C PRO A 216 -20.13 7.55 -13.28
N PRO A 217 -20.11 6.22 -13.08
CA PRO A 217 -19.12 5.36 -13.70
C PRO A 217 -19.21 5.41 -15.22
N PRO A 218 -18.07 5.34 -15.94
CA PRO A 218 -18.07 5.44 -17.38
C PRO A 218 -18.82 4.27 -18.03
N PRO A 219 -19.49 4.52 -19.18
CA PRO A 219 -20.14 3.50 -20.00
C PRO A 219 -19.24 2.32 -20.41
N ASN A 220 -17.95 2.59 -20.64
CA ASN A 220 -16.96 1.61 -21.06
C ASN A 220 -16.34 0.94 -19.81
N PRO A 221 -16.53 -0.37 -19.59
CA PRO A 221 -15.94 -1.10 -18.46
C PRO A 221 -14.41 -1.04 -18.46
N GLN A 222 -13.78 -0.87 -19.63
CA GLN A 222 -12.33 -0.84 -19.79
C GLN A 222 -11.73 0.57 -19.66
N ALA A 223 -12.53 1.59 -19.33
CA ALA A 223 -12.01 2.93 -19.08
C ALA A 223 -10.97 2.89 -17.94
N GLN A 224 -9.77 3.41 -18.19
CA GLN A 224 -8.63 3.24 -17.28
C GLN A 224 -8.92 3.74 -15.86
N ALA A 225 -9.60 4.87 -15.70
CA ALA A 225 -9.99 5.41 -14.40
C ALA A 225 -10.96 4.48 -13.64
N TRP A 226 -11.80 3.74 -14.37
CA TRP A 226 -12.78 2.83 -13.81
C TRP A 226 -12.21 1.46 -13.45
N ILE A 227 -11.32 0.92 -14.29
CA ILE A 227 -10.48 -0.24 -13.93
C ILE A 227 -9.71 0.09 -12.65
N LYS A 228 -8.97 1.22 -12.66
CA LYS A 228 -8.13 1.60 -11.54
C LYS A 228 -8.93 1.77 -10.26
N TRP A 229 -10.05 2.49 -10.28
CA TRP A 229 -10.84 2.70 -9.07
C TRP A 229 -11.32 1.37 -8.47
N ARG A 230 -11.85 0.45 -9.29
CA ARG A 230 -12.33 -0.85 -8.80
C ARG A 230 -11.19 -1.74 -8.30
N ALA A 231 -10.07 -1.81 -9.04
CA ALA A 231 -8.89 -2.55 -8.63
C ALA A 231 -8.30 -1.99 -7.32
N ASP A 232 -8.28 -0.67 -7.13
CA ASP A 232 -7.85 -0.02 -5.88
C ASP A 232 -8.79 -0.39 -4.71
N LYS A 233 -10.09 -0.57 -4.94
CA LYS A 233 -11.03 -1.04 -3.90
C LYS A 233 -10.77 -2.47 -3.48
N ILE A 234 -10.52 -3.39 -4.41
CA ILE A 234 -10.13 -4.77 -4.10
C ILE A 234 -8.78 -4.77 -3.37
N SER A 235 -7.80 -4.01 -3.86
CA SER A 235 -6.49 -3.87 -3.24
C SER A 235 -6.57 -3.34 -1.81
N THR A 236 -7.48 -2.38 -1.56
CA THR A 236 -7.75 -1.84 -0.22
C THR A 236 -8.21 -2.94 0.73
N PHE A 237 -9.17 -3.76 0.28
CA PHE A 237 -9.64 -4.91 1.05
C PHE A 237 -8.50 -5.91 1.33
N MET A 238 -7.67 -6.21 0.33
CA MET A 238 -6.53 -7.13 0.51
C MET A 238 -5.47 -6.59 1.49
N VAL A 239 -5.20 -5.28 1.49
CA VAL A 239 -4.33 -4.63 2.50
C VAL A 239 -4.91 -4.82 3.90
N ASP A 240 -6.20 -4.54 4.08
CA ASP A 240 -6.86 -4.62 5.39
C ASP A 240 -6.94 -6.08 5.89
N LEU A 241 -7.18 -7.03 4.97
CA LEU A 241 -7.16 -8.47 5.26
C LEU A 241 -5.77 -8.97 5.63
N TYR A 242 -4.73 -8.58 4.89
CA TYR A 242 -3.33 -8.89 5.22
C TYR A 242 -2.97 -8.41 6.62
N GLN A 243 -3.28 -7.15 6.95
CA GLN A 243 -3.03 -6.59 8.28
C GLN A 243 -3.75 -7.38 9.37
N THR A 244 -5.00 -7.76 9.13
CA THR A 244 -5.80 -8.54 10.09
C THR A 244 -5.19 -9.92 10.33
N VAL A 245 -4.79 -10.63 9.27
CA VAL A 245 -4.11 -11.93 9.36
C VAL A 245 -2.78 -11.81 10.09
N LYS A 246 -1.92 -10.86 9.68
CA LYS A 246 -0.59 -10.66 10.27
C LYS A 246 -0.64 -10.19 11.71
N ALA A 247 -1.64 -9.39 12.11
CA ALA A 247 -1.84 -9.01 13.50
C ALA A 247 -2.17 -10.22 14.40
N ARG A 248 -2.82 -11.25 13.85
CA ARG A 248 -3.16 -12.47 14.57
C ARG A 248 -2.05 -13.52 14.55
N LYS A 249 -1.45 -13.77 13.39
CA LYS A 249 -0.39 -14.75 13.16
C LYS A 249 0.67 -14.12 12.24
N PRO A 250 1.69 -13.42 12.79
CA PRO A 250 2.67 -12.68 11.99
C PRO A 250 3.41 -13.52 10.94
N ASN A 251 3.60 -14.81 11.24
CA ASN A 251 4.34 -15.74 10.39
C ASN A 251 3.46 -16.47 9.36
N ALA A 252 2.13 -16.31 9.40
CA ALA A 252 1.24 -16.96 8.43
C ALA A 252 1.54 -16.50 7.00
N ILE A 253 1.67 -17.43 6.06
CA ILE A 253 1.89 -17.10 4.64
C ILE A 253 0.61 -16.50 4.06
N PHE A 254 0.69 -15.27 3.54
CA PHE A 254 -0.38 -14.66 2.75
C PHE A 254 -0.08 -14.86 1.26
N ALA A 255 -0.62 -15.93 0.68
CA ALA A 255 -0.33 -16.36 -0.69
C ALA A 255 -1.41 -15.91 -1.68
N VAL A 256 -1.01 -15.74 -2.94
CA VAL A 256 -1.96 -15.54 -4.05
C VAL A 256 -1.62 -16.48 -5.21
N SER A 257 -2.64 -17.01 -5.87
CA SER A 257 -2.53 -17.86 -7.07
C SER A 257 -3.26 -17.25 -8.27
N PRO A 258 -2.79 -16.11 -8.82
CA PRO A 258 -3.48 -15.39 -9.88
C PRO A 258 -3.13 -15.93 -11.27
N ASN A 259 -3.80 -15.40 -12.30
CA ASN A 259 -3.35 -15.46 -13.69
C ASN A 259 -2.16 -14.51 -13.95
N TYR A 260 -1.59 -14.51 -15.16
CA TYR A 260 -0.54 -13.55 -15.53
C TYR A 260 -1.04 -12.10 -15.44
N TYR A 261 -0.14 -11.18 -15.06
CA TYR A 261 -0.50 -9.85 -14.55
C TYR A 261 -1.42 -9.04 -15.47
N ASP A 262 -1.11 -8.99 -16.77
CA ASP A 262 -1.94 -8.27 -17.75
C ASP A 262 -3.39 -8.76 -17.76
N PHE A 263 -3.60 -10.07 -17.72
CA PHE A 263 -4.95 -10.66 -17.67
C PHE A 263 -5.60 -10.35 -16.32
N ALA A 264 -4.89 -10.63 -15.24
CA ALA A 264 -5.38 -10.44 -13.88
C ALA A 264 -5.84 -8.99 -13.65
N TYR A 265 -5.03 -8.00 -14.04
CA TYR A 265 -5.37 -6.59 -13.84
C TYR A 265 -6.43 -6.08 -14.82
N LYS A 266 -6.26 -6.30 -16.13
CA LYS A 266 -7.11 -5.67 -17.16
C LYS A 266 -8.48 -6.34 -17.28
N LEU A 267 -8.56 -7.64 -17.05
CA LEU A 267 -9.78 -8.43 -17.25
C LEU A 267 -10.43 -8.86 -15.94
N GLN A 268 -9.68 -8.94 -14.84
CA GLN A 268 -10.17 -9.41 -13.53
C GLN A 268 -9.95 -8.39 -12.39
N LEU A 269 -9.46 -7.18 -12.66
CA LEU A 269 -9.27 -6.12 -11.67
C LEU A 269 -8.36 -6.52 -10.49
N GLN A 270 -7.55 -7.56 -10.67
CA GLN A 270 -6.67 -8.14 -9.65
C GLN A 270 -5.24 -7.61 -9.81
N ASP A 271 -4.85 -6.66 -8.96
CA ASP A 271 -3.58 -5.93 -9.03
C ASP A 271 -2.46 -6.61 -8.22
N TRP A 272 -2.20 -7.89 -8.49
CA TRP A 272 -1.31 -8.71 -7.66
C TRP A 272 0.14 -8.21 -7.64
N LEU A 273 0.65 -7.60 -8.72
CA LEU A 273 2.01 -7.07 -8.75
C LEU A 273 2.15 -5.88 -7.79
N ASN A 274 1.15 -5.00 -7.74
CA ASN A 274 1.12 -3.92 -6.78
C ASN A 274 1.01 -4.46 -5.34
N TRP A 275 0.26 -5.54 -5.12
CA TRP A 275 0.20 -6.20 -3.80
C TRP A 275 1.57 -6.73 -3.36
N VAL A 276 2.33 -7.34 -4.27
CA VAL A 276 3.74 -7.73 -4.02
C VAL A 276 4.59 -6.53 -3.66
N ARG A 277 4.46 -5.42 -4.42
CA ARG A 277 5.20 -4.17 -4.21
C ARG A 277 4.83 -3.45 -2.92
N LEU A 278 3.59 -3.54 -2.48
CA LEU A 278 3.11 -3.04 -1.19
C LEU A 278 3.60 -3.88 -0.01
N GLY A 279 4.14 -5.08 -0.27
CA GLY A 279 4.61 -6.01 0.76
C GLY A 279 3.49 -6.83 1.40
N ILE A 280 2.31 -6.93 0.78
CA ILE A 280 1.13 -7.63 1.35
C ILE A 280 0.89 -9.03 0.78
N VAL A 281 1.88 -9.58 0.08
CA VAL A 281 1.90 -10.96 -0.46
C VAL A 281 3.20 -11.58 -0.02
N ASP A 282 3.17 -12.76 0.58
CA ASP A 282 4.38 -13.47 1.03
C ASP A 282 4.81 -14.56 0.04
N GLU A 283 3.88 -15.03 -0.80
CA GLU A 283 4.07 -16.12 -1.74
C GLU A 283 3.20 -15.91 -3.00
N LEU A 284 3.79 -16.13 -4.18
CA LEU A 284 3.07 -16.14 -5.46
C LEU A 284 3.13 -17.54 -6.07
N VAL A 285 1.98 -18.09 -6.48
CA VAL A 285 1.94 -19.27 -7.36
C VAL A 285 1.09 -18.96 -8.61
N MET A 286 1.70 -18.38 -9.64
CA MET A 286 0.98 -17.92 -10.83
C MET A 286 0.50 -19.09 -11.68
N GLN A 287 -0.80 -19.13 -12.01
CA GLN A 287 -1.42 -20.21 -12.77
C GLN A 287 -1.08 -20.09 -14.27
N VAL A 288 -0.29 -21.02 -14.81
CA VAL A 288 0.10 -21.04 -16.24
C VAL A 288 -0.31 -22.37 -16.86
N TYR A 289 -1.62 -22.52 -17.08
CA TYR A 289 -2.18 -23.71 -17.70
C TYR A 289 -2.12 -23.62 -19.22
N ARG A 290 -0.97 -24.00 -19.77
CA ARG A 290 -0.70 -24.08 -21.22
C ARG A 290 -0.43 -25.52 -21.63
N ASN A 291 -0.82 -25.86 -22.84
CA ASN A 291 -0.65 -27.20 -23.43
C ASN A 291 0.64 -27.34 -24.25
N ASP A 292 1.31 -26.24 -24.55
CA ASP A 292 2.59 -26.21 -25.24
C ASP A 292 3.66 -25.47 -24.42
N LEU A 293 4.93 -25.83 -24.63
CA LEU A 293 6.05 -25.30 -23.88
C LEU A 293 6.38 -23.85 -24.24
N GLU A 294 6.18 -23.45 -25.49
CA GLU A 294 6.52 -22.10 -25.96
C GLU A 294 5.63 -21.05 -25.28
N SER A 295 4.31 -21.25 -25.31
CA SER A 295 3.35 -20.34 -24.68
C SER A 295 3.45 -20.37 -23.15
N PHE A 296 3.86 -21.49 -22.55
CA PHE A 296 4.21 -21.59 -21.14
C PHE A 296 5.44 -20.71 -20.80
N ILE A 297 6.54 -20.88 -21.53
CA ILE A 297 7.77 -20.10 -21.36
C ILE A 297 7.49 -18.59 -21.51
N ALA A 298 6.65 -18.21 -22.48
CA ALA A 298 6.27 -16.82 -22.71
C ALA A 298 5.61 -16.17 -21.48
N GLN A 299 4.88 -16.92 -20.64
CA GLN A 299 4.29 -16.36 -19.42
C GLN A 299 5.28 -16.29 -18.26
N ILE A 300 6.11 -17.31 -18.05
CA ILE A 300 7.02 -17.38 -16.88
C ILE A 300 8.27 -16.49 -17.02
N THR A 301 8.51 -15.95 -18.21
CA THR A 301 9.62 -15.01 -18.51
C THR A 301 9.19 -13.55 -18.48
N ARG A 302 7.93 -13.28 -18.13
CA ARG A 302 7.39 -11.93 -18.01
C ARG A 302 8.16 -11.09 -16.98
N PRO A 303 8.38 -9.79 -17.24
CA PRO A 303 9.09 -8.89 -16.31
C PRO A 303 8.52 -8.90 -14.88
N GLU A 304 7.21 -9.05 -14.74
CA GLU A 304 6.50 -9.10 -13.46
C GLU A 304 6.91 -10.31 -12.62
N ILE A 305 7.16 -11.46 -13.24
CA ILE A 305 7.69 -12.66 -12.57
C ILE A 305 9.15 -12.46 -12.17
N LEU A 306 9.95 -11.90 -13.08
CA LEU A 306 11.36 -11.61 -12.81
C LEU A 306 11.54 -10.58 -11.68
N GLU A 307 10.62 -9.64 -11.54
CA GLU A 307 10.56 -8.71 -10.41
C GLU A 307 10.16 -9.45 -9.13
N THR A 308 9.07 -10.20 -9.16
CA THR A 308 8.49 -10.86 -7.98
C THR A 308 9.46 -11.87 -7.35
N GLN A 309 10.13 -12.70 -8.15
CA GLN A 309 11.05 -13.74 -7.67
C GLN A 309 12.29 -13.19 -6.94
N LYS A 310 12.59 -11.90 -7.10
CA LYS A 310 13.67 -11.24 -6.34
C LYS A 310 13.26 -10.90 -4.91
N VAL A 311 11.96 -10.91 -4.62
CA VAL A 311 11.42 -10.38 -3.36
C VAL A 311 10.65 -11.41 -2.55
N ILE A 312 10.02 -12.41 -3.19
CA ILE A 312 9.29 -13.50 -2.52
C ILE A 312 9.50 -14.84 -3.20
N PRO A 313 9.29 -15.96 -2.45
CA PRO A 313 9.05 -17.26 -3.06
C PRO A 313 8.01 -17.17 -4.16
N THR A 314 8.39 -17.58 -5.36
CA THR A 314 7.57 -17.51 -6.56
C THR A 314 7.54 -18.87 -7.22
N GLY A 315 6.35 -19.40 -7.45
CA GLY A 315 6.10 -20.65 -8.15
C GLY A 315 5.14 -20.48 -9.32
N ILE A 316 5.07 -21.51 -10.15
CA ILE A 316 4.19 -21.60 -11.31
C ILE A 316 3.23 -22.77 -11.14
N GLY A 317 1.93 -22.50 -11.29
CA GLY A 317 0.89 -23.51 -11.36
C GLY A 317 0.91 -24.23 -12.70
N ILE A 318 1.18 -25.53 -12.67
CA ILE A 318 1.18 -26.45 -13.82
C ILE A 318 -0.07 -27.34 -13.75
N MET A 319 -0.72 -27.51 -14.89
CA MET A 319 -1.86 -28.43 -15.04
C MET A 319 -1.34 -29.87 -15.14
N ALA A 320 -1.54 -30.68 -14.08
CA ALA A 320 -1.19 -32.11 -14.10
C ALA A 320 -2.24 -32.96 -14.82
N GLY A 321 -3.46 -32.43 -14.97
CA GLY A 321 -4.54 -33.04 -15.74
C GLY A 321 -5.93 -32.67 -15.22
N LEU A 322 -6.95 -32.98 -16.02
CA LEU A 322 -8.37 -32.95 -15.63
C LEU A 322 -8.98 -34.34 -15.86
N ARG A 323 -10.11 -34.64 -15.19
CA ARG A 323 -10.81 -35.93 -15.32
C ARG A 323 -11.10 -36.34 -16.75
N ASN A 324 -11.48 -35.38 -17.58
CA ASN A 324 -11.81 -35.57 -18.99
C ASN A 324 -10.65 -35.20 -19.94
N ARG A 325 -9.52 -34.72 -19.41
CA ARG A 325 -8.38 -34.25 -20.19
C ARG A 325 -7.08 -34.50 -19.41
N PRO A 326 -6.63 -35.76 -19.32
CA PRO A 326 -5.37 -36.08 -18.67
C PRO A 326 -4.19 -35.48 -19.45
N VAL A 327 -3.13 -35.08 -18.75
CA VAL A 327 -1.90 -34.50 -19.34
C VAL A 327 -0.77 -35.51 -19.21
N SER A 328 0.06 -35.69 -20.24
CA SER A 328 1.16 -36.66 -20.22
C SER A 328 2.34 -36.20 -19.36
N MET A 329 3.06 -37.16 -18.77
CA MET A 329 4.23 -36.85 -17.94
C MET A 329 5.34 -36.10 -18.70
N PRO A 330 5.66 -36.39 -19.98
CA PRO A 330 6.64 -35.60 -20.73
C PRO A 330 6.29 -34.11 -20.84
N GLN A 331 5.01 -33.77 -21.00
CA GLN A 331 4.58 -32.38 -21.02
C GLN A 331 4.82 -31.72 -19.66
N ILE A 332 4.39 -32.38 -18.57
CA ILE A 332 4.61 -31.92 -17.19
C ILE A 332 6.11 -31.70 -16.92
N GLN A 333 6.94 -32.69 -17.24
CA GLN A 333 8.38 -32.65 -17.05
C GLN A 333 9.01 -31.46 -17.78
N SER A 334 8.67 -31.24 -19.05
CA SER A 334 9.23 -30.12 -19.83
C SER A 334 8.90 -28.75 -19.23
N GLN A 335 7.69 -28.59 -18.66
CA GLN A 335 7.26 -27.35 -18.01
C GLN A 335 7.93 -27.16 -16.64
N VAL A 336 8.07 -28.23 -15.86
CA VAL A 336 8.78 -28.22 -14.57
C VAL A 336 10.25 -27.83 -14.78
N GLU A 337 10.93 -28.48 -15.73
CA GLU A 337 12.33 -28.19 -16.05
C GLU A 337 12.51 -26.73 -16.50
N ALA A 338 11.61 -26.22 -17.34
CA ALA A 338 11.67 -24.82 -17.79
C ALA A 338 11.50 -23.81 -16.64
N ALA A 339 10.63 -24.10 -15.67
CA ALA A 339 10.45 -23.27 -14.49
C ALA A 339 11.64 -23.38 -13.51
N GLN A 340 12.14 -24.57 -13.24
CA GLN A 340 13.30 -24.80 -12.36
C GLN A 340 14.58 -24.15 -12.91
N GLN A 341 14.82 -24.20 -14.23
CA GLN A 341 15.93 -23.51 -14.89
C GLN A 341 15.91 -21.99 -14.66
N ARG A 342 14.76 -21.42 -14.31
CA ARG A 342 14.56 -19.99 -14.01
C ARG A 342 14.54 -19.71 -12.50
N GLY A 343 14.70 -20.74 -11.67
CA GLY A 343 14.67 -20.63 -10.21
C GLY A 343 13.27 -20.49 -9.62
N LEU A 344 12.23 -20.86 -10.36
CA LEU A 344 10.84 -20.81 -9.92
C LEU A 344 10.44 -22.14 -9.26
N GLY A 345 9.61 -22.07 -8.22
CA GLY A 345 8.93 -23.24 -7.66
C GLY A 345 7.76 -23.69 -8.53
N ILE A 346 7.08 -24.77 -8.12
CA ILE A 346 5.99 -25.41 -8.85
C ILE A 346 4.80 -25.65 -7.93
N GLY A 347 3.60 -25.40 -8.43
CA GLY A 347 2.35 -25.92 -7.89
C GLY A 347 1.66 -26.81 -8.93
N PHE A 348 1.04 -27.92 -8.54
CA PHE A 348 0.28 -28.77 -9.48
C PHE A 348 -1.22 -28.74 -9.20
N PHE A 349 -1.98 -28.40 -10.24
CA PHE A 349 -3.43 -28.54 -10.25
C PHE A 349 -3.79 -29.85 -10.97
N TYR A 350 -4.24 -30.89 -10.28
CA TYR A 350 -4.53 -31.03 -8.84
C TYR A 350 -4.18 -32.47 -8.37
N TYR A 351 -4.36 -32.82 -7.10
CA TYR A 351 -3.83 -34.07 -6.52
C TYR A 351 -4.15 -35.36 -7.29
N GLU A 352 -5.43 -35.70 -7.52
CA GLU A 352 -5.80 -36.94 -8.23
C GLU A 352 -5.18 -36.99 -9.65
N SER A 353 -4.92 -35.84 -10.30
CA SER A 353 -4.33 -35.82 -11.65
C SER A 353 -2.80 -36.00 -11.69
N LEU A 354 -2.14 -36.06 -10.53
CA LEU A 354 -0.72 -36.38 -10.46
C LEU A 354 -0.45 -37.83 -10.91
N TRP A 355 -1.24 -38.81 -10.45
CA TRP A 355 -1.03 -40.22 -10.81
C TRP A 355 -2.29 -41.09 -10.81
N ASP A 356 -3.40 -40.67 -10.21
CA ASP A 356 -4.65 -41.46 -10.23
C ASP A 356 -5.42 -41.28 -11.55
N ILE A 357 -5.37 -40.07 -12.11
CA ILE A 357 -6.04 -39.69 -13.36
C ILE A 357 -4.97 -39.28 -14.38
N ALA A 358 -4.39 -40.27 -15.03
CA ALA A 358 -3.16 -40.17 -15.81
C ALA A 358 -3.16 -41.09 -17.04
N PRO A 359 -2.50 -40.75 -18.17
CA PRO A 359 -2.29 -41.71 -19.27
C PRO A 359 -1.26 -42.79 -18.89
N GLU A 360 -0.30 -42.48 -18.03
CA GLU A 360 0.72 -43.42 -17.56
C GLU A 360 0.31 -44.12 -16.24
N PRO A 361 0.77 -45.36 -15.99
CA PRO A 361 0.56 -46.03 -14.70
C PRO A 361 1.08 -45.23 -13.51
N ALA A 362 0.38 -45.32 -12.37
CA ALA A 362 0.70 -44.53 -11.18
C ALA A 362 2.16 -44.70 -10.70
N ALA A 363 2.70 -45.93 -10.71
CA ALA A 363 4.10 -46.17 -10.32
C ALA A 363 5.11 -45.46 -11.25
N GLN A 364 4.82 -45.38 -12.55
CA GLN A 364 5.65 -44.66 -13.51
C GLN A 364 5.59 -43.15 -13.25
N ARG A 365 4.39 -42.59 -12.99
CA ARG A 365 4.19 -41.18 -12.62
C ARG A 365 4.96 -40.82 -11.34
N GLN A 366 4.80 -41.63 -10.29
CA GLN A 366 5.48 -41.43 -9.00
C GLN A 366 7.01 -41.46 -9.17
N SER A 367 7.54 -42.42 -9.94
CA SER A 367 8.97 -42.47 -10.25
C SER A 367 9.44 -41.24 -11.03
N ALA A 368 8.62 -40.70 -11.94
CA ALA A 368 8.96 -39.50 -12.69
C ALA A 368 8.95 -38.24 -11.81
N PHE A 369 7.98 -38.10 -10.90
CA PHE A 369 7.99 -37.02 -9.91
C PHE A 369 9.17 -37.12 -8.93
N ALA A 370 9.54 -38.34 -8.52
CA ALA A 370 10.75 -38.56 -7.71
C ALA A 370 12.01 -38.10 -8.45
N ALA A 371 12.08 -38.32 -9.76
CA ALA A 371 13.19 -37.86 -10.60
C ALA A 371 13.21 -36.33 -10.78
N LEU A 372 12.04 -35.67 -10.83
CA LEU A 372 11.93 -34.20 -10.86
C LEU A 372 12.38 -33.54 -9.54
N PHE A 373 12.18 -34.23 -8.42
CA PHE A 373 12.46 -33.73 -7.08
C PHE A 373 13.37 -34.67 -6.28
N PRO A 374 14.63 -34.88 -6.70
CA PRO A 374 15.51 -35.88 -6.08
C PRO A 374 15.96 -35.53 -4.67
N ASN A 375 15.90 -34.25 -4.29
CA ASN A 375 16.34 -33.74 -2.99
C ASN A 375 15.18 -33.12 -2.21
N SER A 376 15.14 -33.29 -0.89
CA SER A 376 14.15 -32.64 -0.02
C SER A 376 14.29 -31.12 -0.04
N ALA A 377 13.16 -30.40 -0.10
CA ALA A 377 13.10 -28.94 -0.02
C ALA A 377 12.12 -28.52 1.09
N LEU A 378 12.59 -28.52 2.34
CA LEU A 378 11.75 -28.12 3.48
C LEU A 378 11.53 -26.61 3.52
N ARG A 379 10.34 -26.20 3.98
CA ARG A 379 9.98 -24.79 4.13
C ARG A 379 9.75 -24.47 5.59
N ASP A 380 10.41 -23.42 6.06
CA ASP A 380 10.26 -22.90 7.42
C ASP A 380 9.55 -21.54 7.37
N ILE A 381 8.35 -21.49 7.94
CA ILE A 381 7.53 -20.27 8.01
C ILE A 381 7.91 -19.38 9.20
N SER A 382 8.77 -19.85 10.12
CA SER A 382 9.20 -19.04 11.27
C SER A 382 9.90 -17.74 10.85
N GLN A 383 10.47 -17.73 9.65
CA GLN A 383 11.16 -16.59 9.03
C GLN A 383 10.23 -15.71 8.18
N ASN A 384 8.95 -16.06 8.02
CA ASN A 384 8.00 -15.31 7.21
C ASN A 384 7.46 -14.06 7.95
N THR A 385 8.30 -13.06 8.14
CA THR A 385 7.90 -11.82 8.82
C THR A 385 7.15 -10.86 7.89
N PRO A 386 6.25 -10.00 8.41
CA PRO A 386 5.59 -8.98 7.60
C PRO A 386 6.57 -8.14 6.79
N ARG A 387 6.32 -8.01 5.48
CA ARG A 387 7.23 -7.32 4.56
C ARG A 387 6.94 -5.83 4.53
N LYS A 388 7.97 -5.06 4.16
CA LYS A 388 7.84 -3.63 3.85
C LYS A 388 7.60 -3.45 2.34
N PRO A 389 7.04 -2.31 1.91
CA PRO A 389 6.96 -2.00 0.50
C PRO A 389 8.33 -2.05 -0.18
N THR A 390 8.37 -2.49 -1.44
CA THR A 390 9.60 -2.65 -2.24
C THR A 390 10.01 -1.40 -2.98
N PHE A 391 9.13 -0.40 -3.03
CA PHE A 391 9.41 0.89 -3.65
C PHE A 391 9.96 1.89 -2.64
N ASP A 392 11.00 2.61 -3.05
CA ASP A 392 11.62 3.65 -2.23
C ASP A 392 10.95 5.02 -2.37
N THR A 393 10.06 5.18 -3.35
CA THR A 393 9.34 6.44 -3.58
C THR A 393 7.92 6.19 -4.09
N ILE A 394 6.99 7.09 -3.76
CA ILE A 394 5.62 7.10 -4.29
C ILE A 394 5.18 8.54 -4.55
N SER A 395 4.40 8.73 -5.62
CA SER A 395 3.81 10.03 -5.95
C SER A 395 2.31 10.00 -5.63
N LEU A 396 1.89 10.81 -4.67
CA LEU A 396 0.48 10.99 -4.31
C LEU A 396 -0.08 12.24 -4.99
N PRO A 397 -1.31 12.18 -5.57
CA PRO A 397 -1.91 13.36 -6.17
C PRO A 397 -2.28 14.40 -5.10
N LEU A 398 -2.01 15.67 -5.41
CA LEU A 398 -2.52 16.81 -4.66
C LEU A 398 -3.70 17.43 -5.40
N TYR A 399 -4.85 17.40 -4.76
CA TYR A 399 -6.10 17.94 -5.29
C TYR A 399 -6.18 19.44 -4.99
N THR A 400 -6.87 20.18 -5.85
CA THR A 400 -7.12 21.62 -5.67
C THR A 400 -8.42 21.93 -4.94
N LYS A 401 -9.21 20.91 -4.63
CA LYS A 401 -10.51 21.02 -3.97
C LYS A 401 -10.62 20.06 -2.78
N PRO A 402 -11.16 20.51 -1.64
CA PRO A 402 -11.46 19.65 -0.50
C PRO A 402 -12.62 18.69 -0.78
N SER A 403 -12.82 17.70 0.10
CA SER A 403 -13.98 16.80 0.06
C SER A 403 -15.24 17.48 0.59
N LEU A 404 -15.10 18.38 1.55
CA LEU A 404 -16.19 19.23 2.02
C LEU A 404 -16.22 20.46 1.12
N GLY A 405 -17.40 21.00 0.79
CA GLY A 405 -17.60 22.10 -0.17
C GLY A 405 -16.98 23.46 0.19
N GLN A 406 -15.91 23.50 0.98
CA GLN A 406 -15.12 24.70 1.24
C GLN A 406 -14.58 25.26 -0.08
N ARG A 407 -14.87 26.54 -0.34
CA ARG A 407 -14.31 27.27 -1.49
C ARG A 407 -12.99 27.91 -1.09
N VAL A 408 -11.96 27.09 -0.94
CA VAL A 408 -10.62 27.54 -0.52
C VAL A 408 -9.57 26.97 -1.48
N ARG A 409 -8.66 27.83 -1.96
CA ARG A 409 -7.48 27.39 -2.73
C ARG A 409 -6.51 26.72 -1.75
N GLY A 410 -6.11 25.50 -2.05
CA GLY A 410 -5.15 24.74 -1.25
C GLY A 410 -4.68 23.50 -2.00
N TYR A 411 -3.64 22.86 -1.48
CA TYR A 411 -3.30 21.49 -1.86
C TYR A 411 -3.93 20.55 -0.85
N PHE A 412 -4.73 19.61 -1.33
CA PHE A 412 -5.40 18.64 -0.48
C PHE A 412 -4.87 17.25 -0.78
N LEU A 413 -4.54 16.52 0.27
CA LEU A 413 -4.08 15.14 0.23
C LEU A 413 -5.24 14.23 0.64
N GLU A 414 -5.51 13.21 -0.15
CA GLU A 414 -6.55 12.24 0.18
C GLU A 414 -6.01 11.17 1.12
N MET A 415 -6.68 10.98 2.26
CA MET A 415 -6.31 9.98 3.26
C MET A 415 -7.51 9.48 4.06
N ALA A 416 -7.40 8.27 4.59
CA ALA A 416 -8.37 7.66 5.50
C ALA A 416 -7.83 7.68 6.95
N ILE A 417 -8.70 7.92 7.93
CA ILE A 417 -8.36 7.93 9.36
C ILE A 417 -9.24 6.91 10.10
N ALA A 418 -8.63 6.08 10.95
CA ALA A 418 -9.34 5.07 11.73
C ALA A 418 -10.23 4.16 10.86
N GLY A 419 -9.78 3.78 9.66
CA GLY A 419 -10.58 2.97 8.71
C GLY A 419 -11.80 3.69 8.14
N GLY A 420 -11.87 5.02 8.24
CA GLY A 420 -12.93 5.84 7.66
C GLY A 420 -12.81 5.95 6.14
N GLN A 421 -13.82 6.58 5.52
CA GLN A 421 -13.76 6.87 4.09
C GLN A 421 -12.62 7.84 3.78
N PRO A 422 -11.92 7.70 2.63
CA PRO A 422 -10.91 8.66 2.22
C PRO A 422 -11.48 10.08 2.12
N ARG A 423 -10.79 11.04 2.71
CA ARG A 423 -11.13 12.46 2.68
C ARG A 423 -9.93 13.28 2.25
N ARG A 424 -10.18 14.35 1.50
CA ARG A 424 -9.18 15.33 1.07
C ARG A 424 -8.96 16.35 2.18
N ILE A 425 -7.76 16.30 2.76
CA ILE A 425 -7.32 17.07 3.93
C ILE A 425 -6.29 18.10 3.48
N LEU A 426 -6.37 19.32 4.02
CA LEU A 426 -5.46 20.40 3.62
C LEU A 426 -4.02 20.02 4.00
N LEU A 427 -3.15 19.87 3.00
CA LEU A 427 -1.71 19.74 3.20
C LEU A 427 -1.16 21.10 3.62
N ASP A 428 -0.55 21.13 4.78
CA ASP A 428 0.02 22.34 5.36
C ASP A 428 1.49 22.12 5.70
N THR A 429 2.38 22.65 4.86
CA THR A 429 3.82 22.61 5.12
C THR A 429 4.27 23.68 6.13
N GLY A 430 3.39 24.59 6.54
CA GLY A 430 3.64 25.61 7.55
C GLY A 430 3.33 25.17 8.99
N SER A 431 2.57 24.09 9.18
CA SER A 431 2.24 23.53 10.49
C SER A 431 2.68 22.06 10.63
N ALA A 432 2.68 21.55 11.87
CA ALA A 432 2.96 20.15 12.17
C ALA A 432 1.77 19.51 12.87
N GLY A 433 1.46 18.26 12.53
CA GLY A 433 0.44 17.46 13.19
C GLY A 433 -0.85 17.25 12.37
N LEU A 434 -1.49 16.10 12.58
CA LEU A 434 -2.77 15.77 11.95
C LEU A 434 -3.95 16.21 12.82
N ARG A 435 -4.83 17.04 12.26
CA ARG A 435 -6.02 17.58 12.94
C ARG A 435 -7.23 17.36 12.06
N VAL A 436 -8.21 16.61 12.53
CA VAL A 436 -9.34 16.18 11.69
C VAL A 436 -10.64 16.31 12.46
N PRO A 437 -11.76 16.58 11.77
CA PRO A 437 -13.04 16.59 12.43
C PRO A 437 -13.50 15.16 12.75
N LYS A 438 -14.37 15.00 13.75
CA LYS A 438 -14.83 13.69 14.24
C LYS A 438 -15.49 12.85 13.14
N GLU A 439 -16.18 13.47 12.20
CA GLU A 439 -16.87 12.81 11.08
C GLU A 439 -15.93 12.14 10.05
N PHE A 440 -14.62 12.34 10.15
CA PHE A 440 -13.65 11.68 9.26
C PHE A 440 -13.18 10.32 9.81
N LEU A 441 -13.51 10.03 11.08
CA LEU A 441 -13.14 8.78 11.72
C LEU A 441 -14.01 7.63 11.23
N GLY A 442 -13.38 6.49 10.94
CA GLY A 442 -14.09 5.22 10.82
C GLY A 442 -14.21 4.47 12.14
N ASN A 443 -14.36 3.16 12.03
CA ASN A 443 -14.64 2.27 13.16
C ASN A 443 -13.40 1.51 13.68
N ALA A 444 -12.21 1.77 13.14
CA ALA A 444 -11.00 1.10 13.61
C ALA A 444 -10.69 1.52 15.07
N PRO A 445 -9.98 0.67 15.84
CA PRO A 445 -9.63 0.99 17.22
C PRO A 445 -8.86 2.32 17.34
N ILE A 446 -9.31 3.16 18.27
CA ILE A 446 -8.68 4.46 18.61
C ILE A 446 -8.18 4.40 20.04
N ARG A 447 -6.89 4.63 20.25
CA ARG A 447 -6.30 4.73 21.59
C ARG A 447 -6.35 6.18 22.07
N ARG A 448 -7.26 6.46 23.00
CA ARG A 448 -7.48 7.79 23.57
C ARG A 448 -6.41 8.12 24.61
N THR A 449 -5.87 9.34 24.61
CA THR A 449 -4.89 9.78 25.63
C THR A 449 -5.54 10.45 26.83
N GLY A 450 -6.80 10.84 26.72
CA GLY A 450 -7.50 11.67 27.72
C GLY A 450 -7.07 13.15 27.71
N GLN A 451 -6.13 13.54 26.85
CA GLN A 451 -5.66 14.92 26.75
C GLN A 451 -6.53 15.71 25.77
N ASN A 452 -7.00 16.88 26.20
CA ASN A 452 -7.60 17.87 25.32
C ASN A 452 -6.54 18.91 24.98
N ILE A 453 -6.34 19.17 23.69
CA ILE A 453 -5.30 20.08 23.20
C ILE A 453 -5.91 21.21 22.38
N LYS A 454 -5.18 22.32 22.33
CA LYS A 454 -5.57 23.55 21.68
C LYS A 454 -4.50 23.99 20.68
N GLU A 455 -4.91 24.29 19.46
CA GLU A 455 -4.07 24.86 18.41
C GLU A 455 -4.65 26.21 17.99
N VAL A 456 -3.80 27.21 17.73
CA VAL A 456 -4.22 28.52 17.20
C VAL A 456 -3.59 28.74 15.83
N LEU A 457 -4.42 28.73 14.79
CA LEU A 457 -4.00 28.97 13.41
C LEU A 457 -3.69 30.44 13.16
N SER A 458 -2.91 30.69 12.10
CA SER A 458 -2.49 32.04 11.71
C SER A 458 -3.65 32.99 11.38
N ASP A 459 -4.78 32.47 10.90
CA ASP A 459 -6.00 33.26 10.63
C ASP A 459 -6.80 33.62 11.89
N GLY A 460 -6.35 33.16 13.06
CA GLY A 460 -6.99 33.38 14.36
C GLY A 460 -8.02 32.32 14.75
N THR A 461 -8.10 31.23 14.00
CA THR A 461 -8.92 30.06 14.35
C THR A 461 -8.27 29.27 15.48
N ILE A 462 -9.06 28.99 16.52
CA ILE A 462 -8.71 28.08 17.60
C ILE A 462 -9.34 26.72 17.29
N LEU A 463 -8.53 25.67 17.28
CA LEU A 463 -8.97 24.27 17.19
C LEU A 463 -8.79 23.62 18.57
N GLU A 464 -9.88 23.18 19.18
CA GLU A 464 -9.87 22.46 20.45
C GLU A 464 -10.41 21.05 20.24
N GLY A 465 -9.78 20.06 20.87
CA GLY A 465 -10.12 18.67 20.62
C GLY A 465 -9.19 17.67 21.30
N GLU A 466 -9.64 16.42 21.32
CA GLU A 466 -8.96 15.31 21.98
C GLU A 466 -7.76 14.83 21.18
N LEU A 467 -6.64 14.55 21.86
CA LEU A 467 -5.50 13.86 21.29
C LEU A 467 -5.72 12.34 21.37
N VAL A 468 -5.58 11.64 20.24
CA VAL A 468 -5.72 10.18 20.16
C VAL A 468 -4.59 9.59 19.33
N TYR A 469 -4.36 8.28 19.45
CA TYR A 469 -3.54 7.51 18.51
C TYR A 469 -4.44 6.61 17.67
N THR A 470 -4.29 6.69 16.36
CA THR A 470 -5.06 5.87 15.42
C THR A 470 -4.29 5.64 14.11
N ASN A 471 -4.67 4.60 13.38
CA ASN A 471 -4.13 4.31 12.06
C ASN A 471 -4.60 5.32 11.03
N ILE A 472 -3.71 5.63 10.08
CA ILE A 472 -3.99 6.45 8.89
C ILE A 472 -3.52 5.72 7.64
N ARG A 473 -4.09 6.07 6.50
CA ARG A 473 -3.72 5.49 5.20
C ARG A 473 -3.79 6.52 4.07
N PHE A 474 -2.78 6.52 3.19
CA PHE A 474 -2.73 7.34 1.97
C PHE A 474 -2.92 6.44 0.75
N GLY A 475 -4.11 6.46 0.14
CA GLY A 475 -4.47 5.47 -0.89
C GLY A 475 -4.39 4.04 -0.35
N LEU A 476 -3.47 3.24 -0.90
CA LEU A 476 -3.18 1.86 -0.46
C LEU A 476 -2.06 1.78 0.59
N LEU A 477 -1.43 2.90 0.95
CA LEU A 477 -0.26 2.92 1.83
C LEU A 477 -0.66 3.22 3.28
N PRO A 478 -0.70 2.21 4.18
CA PRO A 478 -0.93 2.44 5.60
C PRO A 478 0.32 3.06 6.26
N ALA A 479 0.11 3.81 7.34
CA ALA A 479 1.21 4.08 8.27
C ALA A 479 1.69 2.77 8.92
N ALA A 480 2.99 2.71 9.24
CA ALA A 480 3.60 1.55 9.89
C ALA A 480 3.05 1.32 11.32
N GLU A 481 2.63 2.40 11.99
CA GLU A 481 2.09 2.39 13.35
C GLU A 481 1.01 3.47 13.50
N PRO A 482 0.12 3.37 14.51
CA PRO A 482 -0.80 4.45 14.88
C PRO A 482 -0.07 5.78 15.12
N VAL A 483 -0.61 6.86 14.59
CA VAL A 483 -0.06 8.22 14.73
C VAL A 483 -0.92 9.07 15.67
N PRO A 484 -0.34 10.10 16.33
CA PRO A 484 -1.11 11.04 17.13
C PRO A 484 -1.97 11.94 16.23
N VAL A 485 -3.25 12.09 16.56
CA VAL A 485 -4.24 12.87 15.82
C VAL A 485 -5.05 13.70 16.79
N GLN A 486 -5.25 14.98 16.48
CA GLN A 486 -6.23 15.83 17.18
C GLN A 486 -7.61 15.62 16.54
N ILE A 487 -8.56 15.08 17.31
CA ILE A 487 -9.97 15.03 16.92
C ILE A 487 -10.61 16.34 17.33
N VAL A 488 -10.81 17.23 16.36
CA VAL A 488 -11.34 18.57 16.59
C VAL A 488 -12.82 18.49 16.95
N THR A 489 -13.15 18.94 18.16
CA THR A 489 -14.53 18.95 18.69
C THR A 489 -15.10 20.37 18.76
N SER A 490 -14.25 21.40 18.80
CA SER A 490 -14.66 22.80 18.82
C SER A 490 -13.76 23.67 17.95
N ARG A 491 -14.35 24.69 17.34
CA ARG A 491 -13.68 25.72 16.55
C ARG A 491 -14.23 27.08 16.92
N GLN A 492 -13.35 28.03 17.20
CA GLN A 492 -13.73 29.40 17.57
C GLN A 492 -12.74 30.42 17.03
N CYS A 493 -13.18 31.65 16.81
CA CYS A 493 -12.27 32.75 16.46
C CYS A 493 -11.71 33.40 17.72
N THR A 494 -10.43 33.77 17.67
CA THR A 494 -9.83 34.70 18.64
C THR A 494 -10.56 36.05 18.62
N ALA A 495 -10.57 36.73 19.76
CA ALA A 495 -11.16 38.07 19.88
C ALA A 495 -10.52 39.09 18.92
N GLN A 496 -9.23 38.94 18.63
CA GLN A 496 -8.47 39.81 17.73
C GLN A 496 -8.78 39.57 16.26
N LYS A 497 -9.29 38.39 15.88
CA LYS A 497 -9.63 38.03 14.50
C LYS A 497 -11.03 37.39 14.44
N PRO A 498 -12.10 38.16 14.72
CA PRO A 498 -13.47 37.62 14.79
C PRO A 498 -14.03 37.11 13.45
N ASN A 499 -13.33 37.37 12.34
CA ASN A 499 -13.69 36.93 10.99
C ASN A 499 -12.78 35.78 10.48
N CYS A 500 -12.29 34.93 11.37
CA CYS A 500 -11.47 33.76 11.02
C CYS A 500 -12.28 32.64 10.33
N SER A 501 -11.61 31.58 9.87
CA SER A 501 -12.26 30.46 9.19
C SER A 501 -13.16 29.58 10.07
N ALA A 502 -13.12 29.72 11.39
CA ALA A 502 -14.09 29.10 12.29
C ALA A 502 -15.45 29.83 12.36
N LYS A 503 -15.61 30.99 11.71
CA LYS A 503 -16.88 31.71 11.70
C LYS A 503 -17.99 30.84 11.07
N ASN A 504 -19.18 30.86 11.69
CA ASN A 504 -20.33 30.00 11.40
C ASN A 504 -20.54 29.65 9.91
N GLY A 505 -20.77 28.36 9.63
CA GLY A 505 -21.18 27.86 8.31
C GLY A 505 -20.05 27.39 7.39
N VAL A 506 -18.77 27.57 7.75
CA VAL A 506 -17.63 27.06 6.97
C VAL A 506 -17.25 25.65 7.46
N PRO A 507 -17.32 24.61 6.61
CA PRO A 507 -16.87 23.26 6.97
C PRO A 507 -15.39 23.25 7.35
N PHE A 508 -14.88 22.22 8.03
CA PHE A 508 -13.46 22.02 8.31
C PHE A 508 -12.97 20.72 7.68
N SER A 509 -12.17 20.80 6.63
CA SER A 509 -11.66 19.60 5.94
C SER A 509 -10.46 18.94 6.63
N GLY A 510 -10.10 19.37 7.84
CA GLY A 510 -8.88 18.92 8.51
C GLY A 510 -7.61 19.58 7.97
N ILE A 511 -6.51 19.39 8.71
CA ILE A 511 -5.16 19.86 8.39
C ILE A 511 -4.20 18.69 8.60
N ILE A 512 -3.40 18.37 7.58
CA ILE A 512 -2.23 17.52 7.71
C ILE A 512 -0.98 18.41 7.69
N GLY A 513 -0.52 18.75 8.89
CA GLY A 513 0.70 19.51 9.12
C GLY A 513 1.94 18.64 8.94
N VAL A 514 2.78 18.95 7.96
CA VAL A 514 3.97 18.16 7.59
C VAL A 514 5.30 18.88 7.85
N ASN A 515 5.28 19.98 8.58
CA ASN A 515 6.47 20.71 9.00
C ASN A 515 7.28 19.92 10.04
N TYR A 516 8.59 20.16 10.12
CA TYR A 516 9.49 19.53 11.10
C TYR A 516 9.79 20.42 12.32
N PHE A 517 9.34 21.68 12.32
CA PHE A 517 9.33 22.59 13.46
C PHE A 517 8.15 22.27 14.39
N GLU A 518 8.18 21.11 15.05
CA GLU A 518 7.12 20.75 15.99
C GLU A 518 7.33 21.45 17.35
N LYS A 519 6.25 21.74 18.08
CA LYS A 519 6.34 22.29 19.45
C LYS A 519 5.77 21.33 20.49
N SER A 520 4.88 20.44 20.06
CA SER A 520 4.19 19.42 20.86
C SER A 520 3.56 18.38 19.93
N LEU A 521 2.88 17.39 20.51
CA LEU A 521 1.97 16.52 19.76
C LEU A 521 0.73 17.30 19.29
N PRO A 522 0.09 16.88 18.17
CA PRO A 522 0.55 15.84 17.24
C PRO A 522 1.73 16.31 16.34
N TYR A 523 2.62 15.38 15.97
CA TYR A 523 3.77 15.63 15.09
C TYR A 523 3.45 15.33 13.60
N ASN A 524 4.36 15.68 12.68
CA ASN A 524 4.23 15.35 11.25
C ASN A 524 3.96 13.85 11.00
N PRO A 525 2.76 13.45 10.53
CA PRO A 525 2.38 12.05 10.43
C PRO A 525 3.15 11.27 9.36
N LEU A 526 3.78 11.93 8.39
CA LEU A 526 4.58 11.27 7.34
C LEU A 526 5.81 10.55 7.91
N ARG A 527 6.24 10.92 9.12
CA ARG A 527 7.35 10.28 9.84
C ARG A 527 7.09 8.80 10.20
N LYS A 528 5.84 8.35 10.11
CA LYS A 528 5.43 6.96 10.42
C LYS A 528 5.04 6.17 9.18
N LEU A 529 5.43 6.63 7.99
CA LEU A 529 5.35 5.81 6.78
C LEU A 529 6.42 4.70 6.79
N PRO A 530 6.18 3.56 6.11
CA PRO A 530 7.12 2.45 6.12
C PRO A 530 8.37 2.74 5.28
N GLY A 531 9.52 2.22 5.74
CA GLY A 531 10.77 2.22 4.98
C GLY A 531 11.25 3.62 4.58
N ASN A 532 11.74 3.74 3.34
CA ASN A 532 12.29 4.98 2.81
C ASN A 532 11.26 6.12 2.71
N LEU A 533 9.96 5.79 2.69
CA LEU A 533 8.87 6.77 2.52
C LEU A 533 8.74 7.78 3.66
N SER A 534 9.37 7.51 4.82
CA SER A 534 9.41 8.40 5.98
C SER A 534 10.60 9.37 6.02
N ASN A 535 11.54 9.26 5.07
CA ASN A 535 12.81 9.99 5.12
C ASN A 535 12.70 11.47 4.68
N GLY A 536 11.57 11.87 4.11
CA GLY A 536 11.36 13.18 3.52
C GLY A 536 10.33 13.16 2.40
N PHE A 537 10.04 14.33 1.85
CA PHE A 537 9.04 14.49 0.81
C PHE A 537 9.31 15.69 -0.10
N ILE A 538 8.71 15.69 -1.30
CA ILE A 538 8.77 16.79 -2.27
C ILE A 538 7.34 17.23 -2.58
N VAL A 539 7.07 18.52 -2.45
CA VAL A 539 5.83 19.13 -2.90
C VAL A 539 6.05 19.70 -4.30
N ILE A 540 5.31 19.16 -5.26
CA ILE A 540 5.23 19.65 -6.63
C ILE A 540 3.88 20.32 -6.80
N GLY A 541 3.88 21.65 -6.90
CA GLY A 541 2.65 22.40 -7.16
C GLY A 541 2.01 22.11 -8.52
N ASN A 542 0.84 22.66 -8.77
CA ASN A 542 0.15 22.55 -10.07
C ASN A 542 0.55 23.64 -11.08
N GLY A 543 1.50 24.52 -10.72
CA GLY A 543 1.96 25.61 -11.58
C GLY A 543 0.85 26.61 -11.93
N GLY A 544 -0.15 26.78 -11.05
CA GLY A 544 -1.32 27.62 -11.31
C GLY A 544 -2.25 27.13 -12.43
N THR A 545 -2.10 25.88 -12.90
CA THR A 545 -2.98 25.26 -13.91
C THR A 545 -4.10 24.44 -13.26
N ASN A 546 -5.06 23.96 -14.06
CA ASN A 546 -6.13 23.05 -13.61
C ASN A 546 -5.64 21.61 -13.40
N LYS A 547 -4.35 21.31 -13.57
CA LYS A 547 -3.78 19.98 -13.28
C LYS A 547 -3.63 19.80 -11.77
N ASN A 548 -3.57 18.55 -11.33
CA ASN A 548 -3.23 18.23 -9.95
C ASN A 548 -1.73 18.39 -9.72
N GLY A 549 -1.35 18.85 -8.52
CA GLY A 549 0.03 18.76 -8.05
C GLY A 549 0.35 17.33 -7.58
N SER A 550 1.54 17.13 -7.04
CA SER A 550 1.90 15.86 -6.41
C SER A 550 2.74 16.05 -5.14
N LEU A 551 2.58 15.10 -4.23
CA LEU A 551 3.43 14.91 -3.07
C LEU A 551 4.25 13.64 -3.31
N ILE A 552 5.54 13.80 -3.56
CA ILE A 552 6.46 12.66 -3.66
C ILE A 552 6.95 12.33 -2.26
N LEU A 553 6.76 11.09 -1.83
CA LEU A 553 7.25 10.57 -0.56
C LEU A 553 8.46 9.67 -0.84
N GLY A 554 9.42 9.64 0.08
CA GLY A 554 10.62 8.84 -0.07
C GLY A 554 11.63 9.48 -1.02
N LEU A 555 12.60 10.17 -0.43
CA LEU A 555 13.70 10.81 -1.13
C LEU A 555 14.73 9.77 -1.58
N THR A 556 15.18 9.89 -2.82
CA THR A 556 16.24 9.08 -3.42
C THR A 556 17.27 10.02 -4.04
N ALA A 557 18.44 9.53 -4.45
CA ALA A 557 19.41 10.37 -5.15
C ALA A 557 18.81 10.97 -6.44
N ASP A 558 18.02 10.18 -7.16
CA ASP A 558 17.42 10.57 -8.44
C ASP A 558 16.38 11.69 -8.27
N ASN A 559 15.46 11.58 -7.31
CA ASN A 559 14.43 12.61 -7.14
C ASN A 559 14.95 13.87 -6.44
N GLN A 560 16.11 13.78 -5.77
CA GLN A 560 16.86 14.92 -5.23
C GLN A 560 17.69 15.66 -6.29
N ALA A 561 17.91 15.05 -7.47
CA ALA A 561 18.73 15.65 -8.50
C ALA A 561 18.19 17.03 -8.95
N GLY A 562 19.10 18.01 -9.00
CA GLY A 562 18.81 19.38 -9.40
C GLY A 562 18.21 20.28 -8.32
N PHE A 563 17.99 19.79 -7.09
CA PHE A 563 17.62 20.64 -5.96
C PHE A 563 18.82 21.38 -5.39
N LYS A 564 18.61 22.64 -5.02
CA LYS A 564 19.58 23.45 -4.26
C LYS A 564 19.15 23.47 -2.80
N MET A 565 20.06 23.10 -1.90
CA MET A 565 19.74 22.76 -0.51
C MET A 565 20.10 23.87 0.47
N ALA A 566 19.19 24.20 1.37
CA ALA A 566 19.40 25.03 2.56
C ALA A 566 19.37 24.14 3.81
N ALA A 567 20.24 24.40 4.78
CA ALA A 567 20.27 23.64 6.03
C ALA A 567 19.27 24.18 7.05
N TRP A 568 18.71 23.27 7.84
CA TRP A 568 17.91 23.57 9.03
C TRP A 568 18.77 23.52 10.29
N SER A 569 18.29 24.16 11.35
CA SER A 569 18.92 24.07 12.67
C SER A 569 18.34 22.88 13.43
N LYS A 570 19.15 22.19 14.25
CA LYS A 570 18.63 21.12 15.12
C LYS A 570 17.76 21.70 16.24
N GLN A 571 16.78 20.92 16.67
CA GLN A 571 15.98 21.22 17.87
C GLN A 571 16.18 20.16 18.96
N PRO A 572 15.95 20.53 20.24
CA PRO A 572 15.89 19.57 21.33
C PRO A 572 14.81 18.51 21.11
N GLU A 573 15.04 17.32 21.66
CA GLU A 573 14.06 16.24 21.65
C GLU A 573 12.79 16.60 22.44
N ILE A 574 11.65 16.07 22.01
CA ILE A 574 10.38 16.14 22.73
C ILE A 574 9.85 14.71 22.88
N ASN A 575 9.44 14.34 24.08
CA ASN A 575 8.89 13.02 24.37
C ASN A 575 7.72 12.69 23.42
N GLY A 576 7.79 11.51 22.81
CA GLY A 576 6.76 11.01 21.90
C GLY A 576 6.86 11.50 20.45
N VAL A 577 7.79 12.39 20.12
CA VAL A 577 8.10 12.76 18.73
C VAL A 577 9.25 11.87 18.24
N PRO A 578 9.07 11.04 17.18
CA PRO A 578 10.11 10.15 16.70
C PRO A 578 11.28 10.94 16.06
N GLY A 579 12.42 10.29 15.79
CA GLY A 579 13.51 10.76 14.89
C GLY A 579 14.13 12.13 15.18
N ASN A 580 14.93 12.64 14.22
CA ASN A 580 15.59 13.95 14.34
C ASN A 580 14.60 15.11 14.30
N ARG A 581 14.86 16.13 15.11
CA ARG A 581 14.03 17.34 15.18
C ARG A 581 14.75 18.54 14.58
N TRP A 582 14.04 19.32 13.79
CA TRP A 582 14.61 20.40 12.99
C TRP A 582 13.79 21.67 13.10
N ASP A 583 14.44 22.83 13.17
CA ASP A 583 13.78 24.08 12.85
C ASP A 583 13.75 24.23 11.34
N SER A 584 12.65 23.76 10.73
CA SER A 584 12.44 23.85 9.29
C SER A 584 12.01 25.23 8.81
N ARG A 585 12.14 26.28 9.65
CA ARG A 585 12.11 27.66 9.20
C ARG A 585 13.50 28.02 8.66
N LEU A 586 13.56 28.48 7.42
CA LEU A 586 14.79 28.88 6.75
C LEU A 586 15.33 30.15 7.38
N SER A 587 16.59 30.12 7.82
CA SER A 587 17.31 31.31 8.27
C SER A 587 18.07 31.97 7.13
N LYS A 588 18.63 33.15 7.38
CA LYS A 588 19.47 33.92 6.43
C LYS A 588 18.76 34.27 5.12
N VAL A 589 17.45 34.45 5.17
CA VAL A 589 16.65 34.82 4.00
C VAL A 589 16.81 36.31 3.75
N CYS A 590 17.21 36.65 2.54
CA CYS A 590 17.31 38.02 2.05
C CYS A 590 15.92 38.50 1.62
N LEU A 591 15.41 39.50 2.33
CA LEU A 591 14.21 40.23 1.96
C LEU A 591 14.60 41.58 1.36
N THR A 592 14.05 41.89 0.20
CA THR A 592 14.01 43.25 -0.35
C THR A 592 12.57 43.62 -0.61
N LEU A 593 12.10 44.68 0.06
CA LEU A 593 10.73 45.16 -0.08
C LEU A 593 10.73 46.68 -0.34
N ALA A 594 10.24 47.08 -1.51
CA ALA A 594 10.20 48.47 -1.92
C ALA A 594 9.30 49.31 -0.98
N GLY A 595 9.87 50.39 -0.44
CA GLY A 595 9.24 51.27 0.55
C GLY A 595 9.56 50.93 2.01
N SER A 596 10.24 49.81 2.27
CA SER A 596 10.77 49.45 3.60
C SER A 596 12.23 49.85 3.78
N SER A 597 12.69 49.85 5.05
CA SER A 597 14.11 49.96 5.39
C SER A 597 14.86 48.63 5.20
N ALA A 598 14.14 47.53 5.00
CA ALA A 598 14.69 46.20 4.70
C ALA A 598 15.10 46.07 3.22
N LYS A 599 16.01 46.93 2.76
CA LYS A 599 16.69 46.73 1.47
C LYS A 599 17.79 45.70 1.66
N ASN A 600 17.62 44.52 1.09
CA ASN A 600 18.59 43.42 1.13
C ASN A 600 18.94 42.91 2.54
N SER A 601 17.95 42.87 3.44
CA SER A 601 18.15 42.33 4.79
C SER A 601 18.18 40.80 4.75
N CYS A 602 19.36 40.22 4.92
CA CYS A 602 19.59 38.77 4.93
C CYS A 602 19.54 38.15 6.33
N ASN A 603 18.79 38.75 7.26
CA ASN A 603 18.56 38.22 8.60
C ASN A 603 17.07 37.87 8.83
N SER A 604 16.34 37.59 7.75
CA SER A 604 14.95 37.19 7.83
C SER A 604 14.83 35.68 8.00
N THR A 605 13.73 35.26 8.61
CA THR A 605 13.35 33.84 8.70
C THR A 605 12.15 33.59 7.80
N MET A 606 12.16 32.49 7.07
CA MET A 606 11.10 32.13 6.13
C MET A 606 10.53 30.75 6.40
N ILE A 607 9.22 30.60 6.20
CA ILE A 607 8.57 29.28 6.12
C ILE A 607 7.98 29.13 4.73
N THR A 608 8.04 27.93 4.15
CA THR A 608 7.28 27.59 2.94
C THR A 608 5.97 26.93 3.36
N ASP A 609 4.84 27.52 2.98
CA ASP A 609 3.54 27.16 3.55
C ASP A 609 2.48 26.98 2.45
N THR A 610 1.99 25.75 2.30
CA THR A 610 0.89 25.38 1.40
C THR A 610 -0.49 25.66 1.97
N GLY A 611 -0.62 25.86 3.29
CA GLY A 611 -1.86 26.13 4.01
C GLY A 611 -2.32 27.59 3.92
N THR A 612 -1.42 28.52 3.57
CA THR A 612 -1.75 29.94 3.42
C THR A 612 -1.84 30.35 1.94
N ILE A 613 -2.95 31.00 1.56
CA ILE A 613 -3.17 31.47 0.18
C ILE A 613 -2.26 32.66 -0.16
N ASN A 614 -2.29 33.70 0.67
CA ASN A 614 -1.60 34.96 0.41
C ASN A 614 -0.22 34.98 1.05
N GLY A 615 0.74 35.64 0.41
CA GLY A 615 2.01 35.90 1.06
C GLY A 615 1.85 36.85 2.26
N LEU A 616 2.78 36.77 3.20
CA LEU A 616 2.82 37.55 4.42
C LEU A 616 4.27 37.92 4.75
N THR A 617 4.47 39.18 5.16
CA THR A 617 5.64 39.59 5.91
C THR A 617 5.22 40.18 7.25
N GLU A 618 5.85 39.74 8.32
CA GLU A 618 5.71 40.33 9.65
C GLU A 618 7.03 41.00 10.05
N PHE A 619 6.93 42.28 10.41
CA PHE A 619 8.04 43.04 10.99
C PHE A 619 7.82 43.19 12.49
N LYS A 620 8.87 42.96 13.28
CA LYS A 620 8.80 43.21 14.73
C LYS A 620 8.62 44.69 15.08
N SER A 621 9.18 45.59 14.26
CA SER A 621 9.17 47.02 14.55
C SER A 621 8.85 47.87 13.33
N ALA A 622 8.21 49.02 13.58
CA ALA A 622 7.89 49.99 12.54
C ALA A 622 9.15 50.61 11.91
N SER A 623 10.26 50.72 12.65
CA SER A 623 11.51 51.27 12.13
C SER A 623 12.09 50.40 10.99
N THR A 624 11.97 49.08 11.11
CA THR A 624 12.38 48.14 10.05
C THR A 624 11.38 48.12 8.89
N ALA A 625 10.08 48.24 9.18
CA ALA A 625 9.03 48.33 8.15
C ALA A 625 9.14 49.63 7.32
N GLY A 626 9.79 50.67 7.85
CA GLY A 626 10.02 51.94 7.16
C GLY A 626 8.73 52.72 6.94
N LYS A 627 8.44 53.09 5.69
CA LYS A 627 7.23 53.87 5.33
C LYS A 627 5.99 53.00 5.10
N LEU A 628 6.11 51.68 5.24
CA LEU A 628 5.03 50.76 4.97
C LEU A 628 4.04 50.73 6.14
N LYS A 629 2.74 50.68 5.78
CA LYS A 629 1.64 50.52 6.74
C LYS A 629 1.17 49.05 6.73
N PRO A 630 0.72 48.51 7.87
CA PRO A 630 0.07 47.20 7.91
C PRO A 630 -1.10 47.11 6.92
N GLY A 631 -1.28 45.96 6.30
CA GLY A 631 -2.34 45.70 5.31
C GLY A 631 -1.84 45.02 4.04
N VAL A 632 -2.64 45.08 2.99
CA VAL A 632 -2.30 44.48 1.69
C VAL A 632 -1.33 45.41 0.95
N LEU A 633 -0.19 44.86 0.52
CA LEU A 633 0.80 45.57 -0.28
C LEU A 633 0.27 45.89 -1.69
N ARG A 634 0.74 46.99 -2.27
CA ARG A 634 0.34 47.46 -3.60
C ARG A 634 1.39 47.11 -4.64
N SER A 635 1.07 47.30 -5.92
CA SER A 635 2.00 47.06 -7.04
C SER A 635 3.26 47.92 -7.02
N THR A 636 3.28 49.02 -6.27
CA THR A 636 4.49 49.82 -6.05
C THR A 636 5.45 49.19 -5.03
N ASN A 637 5.02 48.17 -4.29
CA ASN A 637 5.79 47.50 -3.25
C ASN A 637 6.46 46.22 -3.78
N ALA A 638 7.24 46.32 -4.87
CA ALA A 638 7.97 45.18 -5.41
C ALA A 638 8.74 44.43 -4.30
N LEU A 639 8.57 43.11 -4.27
CA LEU A 639 9.06 42.22 -3.24
C LEU A 639 9.98 41.18 -3.87
N LYS A 640 11.13 40.95 -3.22
CA LYS A 640 12.06 39.87 -3.53
C LYS A 640 12.45 39.14 -2.25
N VAL A 641 12.31 37.82 -2.29
CA VAL A 641 12.71 36.88 -1.25
C VAL A 641 13.72 35.93 -1.86
N ALA A 642 14.92 35.86 -1.29
CA ALA A 642 15.98 35.03 -1.84
C ALA A 642 16.84 34.40 -0.75
N ILE A 643 17.41 33.24 -1.05
CA ILE A 643 18.60 32.74 -0.38
C ILE A 643 19.67 32.62 -1.45
N ASN A 644 20.81 33.29 -1.24
CA ASN A 644 21.86 33.41 -2.25
C ASN A 644 22.27 32.03 -2.79
N SER A 645 22.41 31.94 -4.11
CA SER A 645 22.70 30.71 -4.87
C SER A 645 21.65 29.59 -4.78
N ILE A 646 20.61 29.69 -3.94
CA ILE A 646 19.58 28.66 -3.75
C ILE A 646 18.31 28.98 -4.54
N PHE A 647 17.63 30.08 -4.22
CA PHE A 647 16.43 30.52 -4.93
C PHE A 647 16.31 32.04 -4.95
N ASP A 648 15.56 32.54 -5.94
CA ASP A 648 15.23 33.94 -6.11
C ASP A 648 13.74 34.06 -6.47
N TYR A 649 12.92 34.47 -5.50
CA TYR A 649 11.48 34.62 -5.66
C TYR A 649 11.14 36.10 -5.66
N SER A 650 10.84 36.63 -6.84
CA SER A 650 10.48 38.02 -7.05
C SER A 650 9.03 38.13 -7.53
N LEU A 651 8.28 39.07 -6.95
CA LEU A 651 6.91 39.37 -7.36
C LEU A 651 6.57 40.84 -7.14
N THR A 652 5.60 41.32 -7.92
CA THR A 652 4.98 42.62 -7.73
C THR A 652 3.60 42.40 -7.11
N PRO A 653 3.34 42.89 -5.88
CA PRO A 653 2.08 42.64 -5.23
C PRO A 653 0.89 43.17 -6.05
N GLY A 654 -0.22 42.45 -6.02
CA GLY A 654 -1.43 42.82 -6.75
C GLY A 654 -2.69 42.39 -6.04
N THR A 655 -3.81 42.51 -6.74
CA THR A 655 -5.15 42.24 -6.20
C THR A 655 -5.62 40.81 -6.46
N ARG A 656 -4.79 39.95 -7.06
CA ARG A 656 -5.15 38.55 -7.37
C ARG A 656 -4.77 37.62 -6.22
N ASP A 657 -5.79 37.12 -5.52
CA ASP A 657 -5.65 36.18 -4.40
C ASP A 657 -4.80 34.95 -4.77
N GLY A 658 -3.82 34.66 -3.92
CA GLY A 658 -2.92 33.52 -4.06
C GLY A 658 -2.01 33.52 -5.28
N PHE A 659 -1.93 34.60 -6.06
CA PHE A 659 -0.96 34.72 -7.15
C PHE A 659 0.06 35.82 -6.87
N ASN A 660 -0.42 37.00 -6.50
CA ASN A 660 0.45 38.12 -6.16
C ASN A 660 -0.09 38.98 -5.01
N ARG A 661 -1.13 38.57 -4.28
CA ARG A 661 -1.56 39.28 -3.08
C ARG A 661 -0.60 39.00 -1.91
N TRP A 662 -0.14 40.06 -1.24
CA TRP A 662 0.82 39.99 -0.14
C TRP A 662 0.39 40.88 1.01
N ASN A 663 0.37 40.35 2.23
CA ASN A 663 0.02 41.07 3.45
C ASN A 663 1.26 41.49 4.22
N LEU A 664 1.20 42.66 4.85
CA LEU A 664 2.22 43.15 5.77
C LEU A 664 1.59 43.35 7.15
N SER A 665 2.29 42.89 8.18
CA SER A 665 1.94 43.13 9.57
C SER A 665 3.14 43.68 10.33
N ILE A 666 2.86 44.47 11.37
CA ILE A 666 3.87 44.99 12.28
C ILE A 666 3.42 44.62 13.69
N SER A 667 4.23 43.84 14.40
CA SER A 667 3.88 43.27 15.70
C SER A 667 5.08 43.35 16.65
N PRO A 668 5.05 44.25 17.66
CA PRO A 668 6.10 44.32 18.69
C PRO A 668 6.31 43.01 19.44
N GLN A 669 5.28 42.17 19.50
CA GLN A 669 5.28 40.85 20.15
C GLN A 669 5.86 39.74 19.26
N ALA A 670 6.21 40.03 17.99
CA ALA A 670 6.80 39.04 17.10
C ALA A 670 8.13 38.48 17.68
N GLU A 671 8.27 37.16 17.63
CA GLU A 671 9.48 36.47 18.07
C GLU A 671 10.69 36.84 17.18
N LEU A 672 10.45 36.99 15.88
CA LEU A 672 11.48 37.16 14.86
C LEU A 672 11.54 38.63 14.38
N PRO A 673 12.74 39.16 14.06
CA PRO A 673 12.85 40.53 13.54
C PRO A 673 12.06 40.76 12.25
N ILE A 674 12.18 39.80 11.31
CA ILE A 674 11.45 39.74 10.05
C ILE A 674 11.09 38.29 9.78
N PHE A 675 9.79 38.03 9.64
CA PHE A 675 9.27 36.73 9.24
C PHE A 675 8.62 36.82 7.85
N VAL A 676 8.88 35.83 7.01
CA VAL A 676 8.40 35.76 5.63
C VAL A 676 7.66 34.43 5.42
N ASN A 677 6.44 34.52 4.93
CA ASN A 677 5.69 33.37 4.44
C ASN A 677 5.22 33.71 3.02
N PRO A 678 5.75 33.08 1.97
CA PRO A 678 5.36 33.39 0.60
C PRO A 678 3.98 32.84 0.20
N GLY A 679 3.40 31.98 1.04
CA GLY A 679 2.16 31.26 0.76
C GLY A 679 2.29 30.25 -0.38
N ILE A 680 1.14 29.70 -0.77
CA ILE A 680 1.04 28.61 -1.75
C ILE A 680 1.58 28.98 -3.14
N ALA A 681 1.58 30.26 -3.51
CA ALA A 681 2.08 30.75 -4.80
C ALA A 681 3.57 30.44 -5.02
N PHE A 682 4.33 30.24 -3.95
CA PHE A 682 5.73 29.84 -4.03
C PHE A 682 5.90 28.48 -4.73
N PHE A 683 4.98 27.54 -4.47
CA PHE A 683 4.98 26.20 -5.04
C PHE A 683 4.57 26.16 -6.51
N ASP A 684 4.02 27.26 -7.05
CA ASP A 684 3.80 27.42 -8.49
C ASP A 684 5.12 27.71 -9.23
N LYS A 685 6.14 28.22 -8.51
CA LYS A 685 7.45 28.60 -9.07
C LYS A 685 8.57 27.63 -8.71
N TYR A 686 8.45 26.94 -7.58
CA TYR A 686 9.45 26.03 -7.08
C TYR A 686 8.83 24.68 -6.72
N ASP A 687 9.50 23.60 -7.10
CA ASP A 687 9.36 22.34 -6.37
C ASP A 687 10.13 22.50 -5.05
N VAL A 688 9.55 22.02 -3.95
CA VAL A 688 10.11 22.18 -2.61
C VAL A 688 10.28 20.83 -1.95
N LEU A 689 11.51 20.52 -1.55
CA LEU A 689 11.90 19.26 -0.94
C LEU A 689 12.18 19.45 0.54
N PHE A 690 11.75 18.50 1.37
CA PHE A 690 11.94 18.47 2.81
C PHE A 690 12.67 17.18 3.21
N ASP A 691 13.94 17.29 3.60
CA ASP A 691 14.86 16.19 3.94
C ASP A 691 15.04 16.13 5.46
N GLN A 692 14.29 15.24 6.11
CA GLN A 692 14.29 15.10 7.57
C GLN A 692 15.50 14.32 8.08
N VAL A 693 16.10 13.49 7.24
CA VAL A 693 17.27 12.70 7.63
C VAL A 693 18.46 13.62 7.84
N ASN A 694 18.71 14.51 6.87
CA ASN A 694 19.88 15.40 6.89
C ASN A 694 19.57 16.82 7.40
N GLY A 695 18.29 17.13 7.67
CA GLY A 695 17.88 18.45 8.15
C GLY A 695 18.06 19.53 7.11
N ARG A 696 17.49 19.34 5.92
CA ARG A 696 17.66 20.27 4.79
C ARG A 696 16.35 20.52 4.07
N GLN A 697 16.26 21.66 3.40
CA GLN A 697 15.20 21.98 2.46
C GLN A 697 15.77 22.26 1.08
N GLY A 698 15.22 21.62 0.06
CA GLY A 698 15.62 21.78 -1.32
C GLY A 698 14.66 22.67 -2.10
N PHE A 699 15.22 23.42 -3.05
CA PHE A 699 14.45 24.22 -4.02
C PHE A 699 14.90 23.91 -5.44
N ARG A 700 13.93 23.65 -6.32
CA ARG A 700 14.17 23.49 -7.75
C ARG A 700 13.19 24.36 -8.53
N SER A 701 13.73 25.26 -9.36
CA SER A 701 12.90 26.15 -10.16
C SER A 701 12.09 25.38 -11.20
N ARG A 702 10.82 25.74 -11.35
CA ARG A 702 9.94 25.20 -12.38
C ARG A 702 10.07 26.06 -13.64
N ARG A 703 10.36 25.42 -14.76
CA ARG A 703 10.44 26.08 -16.07
C ARG A 703 9.05 26.40 -16.61
#